data_AF-A0A7N2MN41-F1
#
_entry.id   AF-A0A7N2MN41-F1
#
_cell.length_a   1.000
_cell.length_b   1.000
_cell.length_c   1.000
_cell.angle_alpha   90.00
_cell.angle_beta   90.00
_cell.angle_gamma   90.00
#
_symmetry.space_group_name_H-M   'P 1'
#
loop_
_entity.id
_entity.type
_entity.pdbx_description
1 polymer ?
#
loop_
_entity_poly.entity_id
_entity_poly.type
_entity_poly.pdbx_seq_one_letter_code
_entity_poly.pdbx_strand_id
1 'polypeptide(L)'
;MEENTSVRVLCPKLLLPHKNEPGFQWLIGSPFFPPLTIISTVRCIHTLSTSDAPDLLKESEDLRALLLKGFDVIGAFVIGKSDSESKVREAIDAARRLRKLLSNGGEDLENKEMIGAYVDLNSKTDIRFFVSKSASSTSIEPVNSVVHEEKPEKFVWETGCLLRCEVPIRFPVYFPVNSPIDAEKIYWRATEAVAAKLKDPQVVYMVETIRKTSAEGPKPLILRGAELDFQTDVSNIKLLDKDAQGSDPKCIPCAHFCLKSKPDSQKFSAENADTIQVSVLLNNSEKSLKSIAPVAEYVPALEEARLLVVSFKLEVLCYAAKDIPVMYAVSKLIIPGLVDQLNSMKNLILPNLLTEHPQLRPYHFNPPGVLHPITVIYELNYGETEMKQVEIRKSLHLRLGLPFDRPLLRIANVLDLSTTNVGGRSDSIRKGSTFLKDVHIEIPSSGVSGGSMSLVQGSYEYYHYLQDGFNDSGWGCAYRSLQTIISWFRLQHYTSIDVPSHREIQQSLVEIDDKDPSFIGSREWIGAIELSFVLDKLLGVSCKVMNLRSGAEVPEKCRELALHFENQGTPIMIGGGVLAYTLLGVDYNEASGDCAFLILDPHYTGNDDLKKIVNGGWCGWKKAVDSKGKSFFLHDKFYNLLLPQRPNMV
;
A
#
# COMPACT_ATOMS: atom_id res chain seq x y z
N MET A 1 25.65 15.35 33.01
CA MET A 1 24.22 15.16 32.69
C MET A 1 24.20 13.99 31.74
N GLU A 2 23.70 12.83 32.17
CA GLU A 2 23.49 11.71 31.24
C GLU A 2 22.44 12.16 30.22
N GLU A 3 22.80 12.21 28.93
CA GLU A 3 21.81 12.37 27.88
C GLU A 3 20.83 11.20 27.99
N ASN A 4 19.56 11.51 28.28
CA ASN A 4 18.51 10.51 28.35
C ASN A 4 18.27 9.96 26.94
N THR A 5 18.89 8.83 26.59
CA THR A 5 18.69 8.16 25.32
C THR A 5 17.21 7.78 25.16
N SER A 6 16.55 8.30 24.12
CA SER A 6 15.13 8.06 23.85
C SER A 6 14.92 7.41 22.48
N VAL A 7 14.07 6.39 22.41
CA VAL A 7 13.63 5.78 21.13
C VAL A 7 12.28 6.34 20.75
N ARG A 8 12.11 6.74 19.48
CA ARG A 8 10.82 7.19 18.93
C ARG A 8 10.21 6.08 18.09
N VAL A 9 8.93 5.77 18.32
CA VAL A 9 8.19 4.74 17.60
C VAL A 9 7.00 5.38 16.88
N LEU A 10 7.01 5.34 15.55
CA LEU A 10 5.92 5.87 14.72
C LEU A 10 4.87 4.80 14.42
N CYS A 11 5.23 3.52 14.39
CA CYS A 11 4.26 2.47 14.09
C CYS A 11 3.29 2.26 15.28
N PRO A 12 1.95 2.24 15.06
CA PRO A 12 0.97 2.16 16.14
C PRO A 12 1.06 0.89 16.99
N LYS A 13 1.52 -0.22 16.40
CA LYS A 13 1.80 -1.50 17.08
C LYS A 13 2.98 -2.17 16.39
N LEU A 14 4.03 -2.49 17.13
CA LEU A 14 5.07 -3.41 16.65
C LEU A 14 4.40 -4.75 16.32
N LEU A 15 4.76 -5.37 15.19
CA LEU A 15 4.09 -6.55 14.66
C LEU A 15 4.23 -7.76 15.60
N LEU A 16 3.44 -7.87 16.66
CA LEU A 16 3.49 -9.03 17.54
C LEU A 16 2.75 -10.20 16.86
N PRO A 17 3.38 -11.38 16.74
CA PRO A 17 2.72 -12.53 16.16
C PRO A 17 1.46 -12.89 16.97
N HIS A 18 0.36 -13.12 16.28
CA HIS A 18 -0.90 -13.58 16.88
C HIS A 18 -0.72 -14.91 17.62
N LYS A 19 0.26 -15.73 17.21
CA LYS A 19 0.65 -16.99 17.86
C LYS A 19 1.81 -16.79 18.83
N ASN A 20 1.89 -17.60 19.88
CA ASN A 20 3.02 -17.64 20.83
C ASN A 20 4.28 -18.28 20.21
N GLU A 21 4.74 -17.73 19.09
CA GLU A 21 5.90 -18.19 18.35
C GLU A 21 7.06 -17.20 18.48
N PRO A 22 8.30 -17.68 18.66
CA PRO A 22 9.46 -16.80 18.60
C PRO A 22 9.54 -16.14 17.23
N GLY A 23 10.13 -14.95 17.19
CA GLY A 23 10.13 -14.12 16.00
C GLY A 23 11.33 -13.20 15.96
N PHE A 24 11.74 -12.87 14.74
CA PHE A 24 12.81 -11.93 14.46
C PHE A 24 12.30 -10.91 13.44
N GLN A 25 12.51 -9.63 13.70
CA GLN A 25 12.09 -8.54 12.81
C GLN A 25 13.20 -7.52 12.65
N TRP A 26 13.26 -6.91 11.47
CA TRP A 26 14.11 -5.78 11.19
C TRP A 26 13.36 -4.50 11.53
N LEU A 27 14.02 -3.59 12.25
CA LEU A 27 13.51 -2.27 12.55
C LEU A 27 13.91 -1.34 11.41
N ILE A 28 12.91 -0.70 10.79
CA ILE A 28 13.13 0.22 9.67
C ILE A 28 13.08 1.64 10.19
N GLY A 29 13.98 2.48 9.67
CA GLY A 29 14.05 3.91 9.95
C GLY A 29 14.46 4.68 8.69
N SER A 30 14.76 5.96 8.85
CA SER A 30 15.28 6.80 7.77
C SER A 30 16.45 7.63 8.29
N PRO A 31 17.52 7.84 7.49
CA PRO A 31 18.56 8.81 7.83
C PRO A 31 18.05 10.26 7.86
N PHE A 32 16.84 10.51 7.35
CA PHE A 32 16.19 11.82 7.34
C PHE A 32 15.36 12.10 8.59
N PHE A 33 15.21 11.13 9.48
CA PHE A 33 14.53 11.31 10.76
C PHE A 33 15.53 11.57 11.87
N PRO A 34 15.09 12.11 13.03
CA PRO A 34 15.90 12.13 14.23
C PRO A 34 16.46 10.71 14.52
N PRO A 35 17.70 10.59 15.02
CA PRO A 35 18.27 9.31 15.38
C PRO A 35 17.33 8.47 16.26
N LEU A 36 17.44 7.15 16.14
CA LEU A 36 16.65 6.18 16.90
C LEU A 36 15.12 6.28 16.68
N THR A 37 14.69 6.69 15.48
CA THR A 37 13.27 6.73 15.08
C THR A 37 12.88 5.50 14.25
N ILE A 38 11.96 4.69 14.78
CA ILE A 38 11.41 3.50 14.12
C ILE A 38 10.15 3.87 13.36
N ILE A 39 10.14 3.69 12.04
CA ILE A 39 8.95 3.92 11.19
C ILE A 39 8.09 2.68 11.01
N SER A 40 8.72 1.51 10.86
CA SER A 40 8.01 0.25 10.63
C SER A 40 8.88 -0.94 11.06
N THR A 41 8.28 -2.13 11.08
CA THR A 41 9.02 -3.38 11.24
C THR A 41 8.69 -4.34 10.11
N VAL A 42 9.67 -5.15 9.73
CA VAL A 42 9.50 -6.21 8.74
C VAL A 42 10.02 -7.52 9.31
N ARG A 43 9.19 -8.56 9.29
CA ARG A 43 9.53 -9.89 9.81
C ARG A 43 10.61 -10.52 8.93
N CYS A 44 11.60 -11.13 9.59
CA CYS A 44 12.54 -12.03 8.94
C CYS A 44 11.81 -13.33 8.55
N ILE A 45 11.89 -13.71 7.28
CA ILE A 45 11.21 -14.91 6.76
C ILE A 45 12.20 -15.94 6.22
N HIS A 46 13.47 -15.56 6.01
CA HIS A 46 14.54 -16.49 5.64
C HIS A 46 15.45 -16.77 6.82
N THR A 47 15.50 -18.04 7.24
CA THR A 47 16.43 -18.53 8.26
C THR A 47 17.36 -19.59 7.67
N LEU A 48 18.53 -19.76 8.28
CA LEU A 48 19.45 -20.81 7.88
C LEU A 48 18.86 -22.19 8.20
N SER A 49 19.09 -23.18 7.33
CA SER A 49 18.55 -24.54 7.53
C SER A 49 19.11 -25.26 8.77
N THR A 50 20.26 -24.78 9.28
CA THR A 50 20.98 -25.37 10.42
C THR A 50 20.78 -24.61 11.73
N SER A 51 20.14 -23.43 11.71
CA SER A 51 19.91 -22.59 12.90
C SER A 51 18.76 -21.60 12.67
N ASP A 52 18.03 -21.21 13.72
CA ASP A 52 17.00 -20.14 13.65
C ASP A 52 17.56 -18.73 13.36
N ALA A 53 18.85 -18.61 13.06
CA ALA A 53 19.48 -17.35 12.67
C ALA A 53 19.03 -16.89 11.27
N PRO A 54 18.91 -15.57 11.03
CA PRO A 54 18.54 -15.02 9.72
C PRO A 54 19.53 -15.36 8.59
N ASP A 55 19.01 -15.71 7.42
CA ASP A 55 19.79 -15.78 6.17
C ASP A 55 19.95 -14.36 5.61
N LEU A 56 21.03 -13.69 6.01
CA LEU A 56 21.27 -12.28 5.69
C LEU A 56 21.40 -12.00 4.19
N LEU A 57 21.85 -12.96 3.38
CA LEU A 57 22.01 -12.76 1.94
C LEU A 57 20.64 -12.67 1.28
N LYS A 58 19.77 -13.66 1.52
CA LYS A 58 18.40 -13.65 0.98
C LYS A 58 17.57 -12.49 1.53
N GLU A 59 17.67 -12.20 2.83
CA GLU A 59 17.01 -11.03 3.42
C GLU A 59 17.50 -9.72 2.79
N SER A 60 18.79 -9.60 2.48
CA SER A 60 19.31 -8.40 1.80
C SER A 60 18.77 -8.24 0.38
N GLU A 61 18.60 -9.35 -0.37
CA GLU A 61 18.05 -9.31 -1.72
C GLU A 61 16.58 -8.91 -1.72
N ASP A 62 15.78 -9.52 -0.85
CA ASP A 62 14.36 -9.20 -0.66
C ASP A 62 14.17 -7.74 -0.24
N LEU A 63 14.88 -7.29 0.81
CA LEU A 63 14.71 -5.94 1.35
C LEU A 63 15.20 -4.86 0.40
N ARG A 64 16.23 -5.15 -0.42
CA ARG A 64 16.72 -4.23 -1.46
C ARG A 64 15.68 -3.98 -2.55
N ALA A 65 14.86 -4.99 -2.87
CA ALA A 65 13.74 -4.84 -3.79
C ALA A 65 12.50 -4.22 -3.10
N LEU A 66 12.26 -4.56 -1.84
CA LEU A 66 11.05 -4.22 -1.10
C LEU A 66 11.04 -2.76 -0.58
N LEU A 67 12.14 -2.33 0.04
CA LEU A 67 12.23 -1.03 0.71
C LEU A 67 12.57 0.08 -0.28
N LEU A 68 11.89 1.21 -0.15
CA LEU A 68 12.23 2.42 -0.89
C LEU A 68 13.58 2.95 -0.41
N LYS A 69 14.39 3.47 -1.35
CA LYS A 69 15.56 4.26 -0.98
C LYS A 69 15.14 5.49 -0.18
N GLY A 70 15.90 5.78 0.87
CA GLY A 70 15.52 6.73 1.91
C GLY A 70 15.02 6.07 3.19
N PHE A 71 14.84 4.75 3.19
CA PHE A 71 14.63 3.94 4.39
C PHE A 71 15.71 2.85 4.49
N ASP A 72 16.12 2.58 5.72
CA ASP A 72 17.19 1.63 6.04
C ASP A 72 16.83 0.76 7.25
N VAL A 73 17.53 -0.37 7.38
CA VAL A 73 17.52 -1.18 8.60
C VAL A 73 18.33 -0.46 9.68
N ILE A 74 17.68 -0.06 10.77
CA ILE A 74 18.29 0.67 11.89
C ILE A 74 18.44 -0.20 13.16
N GLY A 75 18.01 -1.46 13.09
CA GLY A 75 18.00 -2.33 14.25
C GLY A 75 17.26 -3.64 14.03
N ALA A 76 17.09 -4.39 15.11
CA ALA A 76 16.34 -5.64 15.11
C ALA A 76 15.48 -5.79 16.37
N PHE A 77 14.39 -6.53 16.23
CA PHE A 77 13.43 -6.83 17.28
C PHE A 77 13.28 -8.35 17.42
N VAL A 78 13.51 -8.84 18.64
CA VAL A 78 13.49 -10.25 18.99
C VAL A 78 12.31 -10.56 19.89
N ILE A 79 11.62 -11.66 19.58
CA ILE A 79 10.50 -12.21 20.33
C ILE A 79 10.93 -13.60 20.77
N GLY A 80 11.12 -13.83 22.07
CA GLY A 80 11.73 -15.08 22.55
C GLY A 80 11.49 -15.37 24.04
N LYS A 81 11.82 -16.61 24.46
CA LYS A 81 11.73 -17.06 25.85
C LYS A 81 13.09 -16.88 26.53
N SER A 82 13.13 -16.09 27.62
CA SER A 82 14.24 -15.85 28.56
C SER A 82 15.65 -15.57 27.97
N ASP A 83 16.40 -14.70 28.68
CA ASP A 83 17.66 -14.06 28.25
C ASP A 83 17.52 -12.99 27.16
N SER A 84 17.26 -11.76 27.59
CA SER A 84 17.01 -10.62 26.70
C SER A 84 18.28 -9.99 26.13
N GLU A 85 19.38 -9.94 26.89
CA GLU A 85 20.52 -9.09 26.50
C GLU A 85 21.45 -9.76 25.47
N SER A 86 21.75 -11.05 25.65
CA SER A 86 22.61 -11.76 24.69
C SER A 86 21.95 -11.85 23.32
N LYS A 87 20.66 -12.22 23.28
CA LYS A 87 19.87 -12.31 22.04
C LYS A 87 19.71 -10.96 21.35
N VAL A 88 19.51 -9.88 22.12
CA VAL A 88 19.45 -8.53 21.56
C VAL A 88 20.79 -8.13 20.95
N ARG A 89 21.91 -8.49 21.59
CA ARG A 89 23.25 -8.21 21.05
C ARG A 89 23.49 -8.92 19.72
N GLU A 90 23.14 -10.20 19.64
CA GLU A 90 23.22 -10.99 18.39
C GLU A 90 22.32 -10.38 17.30
N ALA A 91 21.11 -9.94 17.66
CA ALA A 91 20.18 -9.32 16.73
C ALA A 91 20.69 -7.97 16.20
N ILE A 92 21.29 -7.14 17.07
CA ILE A 92 21.92 -5.88 16.67
C ILE A 92 23.09 -6.16 15.72
N ASP A 93 23.93 -7.16 16.00
CA ASP A 93 25.03 -7.55 15.12
C ASP A 93 24.52 -8.03 13.74
N ALA A 94 23.48 -8.86 13.73
CA ALA A 94 22.82 -9.29 12.50
C ALA A 94 22.28 -8.08 11.70
N ALA A 95 21.65 -7.10 12.37
CA ALA A 95 21.15 -5.89 11.73
C ALA A 95 22.27 -5.04 11.12
N ARG A 96 23.43 -4.93 11.79
CA ARG A 96 24.61 -4.23 11.26
C ARG A 96 25.14 -4.89 10.00
N ARG A 97 25.28 -6.21 10.03
CA ARG A 97 25.74 -6.99 8.87
C ARG A 97 24.77 -6.87 7.70
N LEU A 98 23.46 -6.94 7.97
CA LEU A 98 22.44 -6.74 6.95
C LEU A 98 22.49 -5.32 6.35
N ARG A 99 22.59 -4.29 7.19
CA ARG A 99 22.74 -2.90 6.73
C ARG A 99 23.96 -2.73 5.83
N LYS A 100 25.09 -3.35 6.17
CA LYS A 100 26.31 -3.35 5.33
C LYS A 100 26.08 -3.98 3.95
N LEU A 101 25.29 -5.06 3.87
CA LEU A 101 24.91 -5.68 2.60
C LEU A 101 23.99 -4.78 1.77
N LEU A 102 23.10 -4.02 2.41
CA LEU A 102 22.20 -3.08 1.73
C LEU A 102 22.91 -1.82 1.20
N SER A 103 23.96 -1.35 1.89
CA SER A 103 24.72 -0.14 1.52
C SER A 103 25.81 -0.36 0.45
N ASN A 104 25.90 -1.54 -0.18
CA ASN A 104 26.92 -1.90 -1.18
C ASN A 104 28.37 -1.56 -0.75
N GLY A 105 28.68 -1.64 0.55
CA GLY A 105 30.03 -1.51 1.10
C GLY A 105 30.65 -0.11 1.12
N GLY A 106 29.90 0.96 0.80
CA GLY A 106 30.44 2.32 0.67
C GLY A 106 30.28 3.25 1.89
N GLU A 107 29.51 2.86 2.91
CA GLU A 107 29.26 3.70 4.09
C GLU A 107 30.12 3.27 5.28
N ASP A 108 30.68 4.24 5.99
CA ASP A 108 31.40 4.01 7.25
C ASP A 108 30.38 3.75 8.37
N LEU A 109 29.88 2.52 8.40
CA LEU A 109 28.80 2.05 9.26
C LEU A 109 29.27 1.74 10.69
N GLU A 110 30.57 1.82 10.98
CA GLU A 110 31.15 1.39 12.26
C GLU A 110 30.71 2.29 13.44
N ASN A 111 30.30 3.53 13.16
CA ASN A 111 29.93 4.53 14.16
C ASN A 111 28.43 4.89 14.20
N LYS A 112 27.56 4.18 13.46
CA LYS A 112 26.10 4.46 13.50
C LYS A 112 25.44 3.67 14.64
N GLU A 113 24.61 4.37 15.42
CA GLU A 113 23.82 3.77 16.49
C GLU A 113 22.81 2.75 15.93
N MET A 114 22.57 1.67 16.67
CA MET A 114 21.62 0.62 16.29
C MET A 114 20.67 0.33 17.44
N ILE A 115 19.40 0.06 17.10
CA ILE A 115 18.37 -0.30 18.08
C ILE A 115 18.25 -1.82 18.19
N GLY A 116 18.24 -2.31 19.43
CA GLY A 116 17.78 -3.64 19.77
C GLY A 116 16.48 -3.56 20.53
N ALA A 117 15.49 -4.37 20.17
CA ALA A 117 14.26 -4.49 20.93
C ALA A 117 14.03 -5.95 21.33
N TYR A 118 13.43 -6.17 22.50
CA TYR A 118 13.06 -7.49 22.98
C TYR A 118 11.70 -7.48 23.67
N VAL A 119 10.89 -8.49 23.39
CA VAL A 119 9.65 -8.77 24.12
C VAL A 119 9.65 -10.22 24.59
N ASP A 120 9.23 -10.44 25.84
CA ASP A 120 8.99 -11.77 26.36
C ASP A 120 7.68 -12.32 25.78
N LEU A 121 7.75 -13.53 25.22
CA LEU A 121 6.61 -14.28 24.70
C LEU A 121 5.46 -14.43 25.72
N ASN A 122 5.76 -14.43 27.02
CA ASN A 122 4.78 -14.65 28.07
C ASN A 122 4.08 -13.37 28.56
N SER A 123 4.75 -12.21 28.54
CA SER A 123 4.15 -10.95 28.99
C SER A 123 3.49 -10.17 27.85
N LYS A 124 4.02 -10.27 26.61
CA LYS A 124 3.57 -9.58 25.37
C LYS A 124 3.27 -8.07 25.45
N THR A 125 3.53 -7.45 26.59
CA THR A 125 3.09 -6.08 26.92
C THR A 125 4.25 -5.14 27.18
N ASP A 126 5.38 -5.65 27.71
CA ASP A 126 6.57 -4.85 28.01
C ASP A 126 7.68 -5.08 26.99
N ILE A 127 7.78 -4.18 26.01
CA ILE A 127 8.87 -4.16 25.03
C ILE A 127 10.04 -3.38 25.62
N ARG A 128 11.21 -4.03 25.73
CA ARG A 128 12.44 -3.41 26.22
C ARG A 128 13.32 -3.03 25.04
N PHE A 129 13.77 -1.78 25.02
CA PHE A 129 14.65 -1.26 23.99
C PHE A 129 16.07 -1.07 24.54
N PHE A 130 17.03 -1.27 23.66
CA PHE A 130 18.46 -1.16 23.90
C PHE A 130 19.09 -0.40 22.73
N VAL A 131 20.15 0.35 23.00
CA VAL A 131 20.92 1.06 21.98
C VAL A 131 22.37 0.63 22.06
N SER A 132 22.99 0.46 20.89
CA SER A 132 24.43 0.22 20.78
C SER A 132 25.08 1.31 19.94
N LYS A 133 25.96 2.10 20.57
CA LYS A 133 26.54 3.33 20.01
C LYS A 133 27.61 3.10 18.94
N SER A 134 28.34 1.98 18.99
CA SER A 134 29.38 1.66 18.00
C SER A 134 29.48 0.16 17.73
N ALA A 135 30.05 -0.20 16.57
CA ALA A 135 30.34 -1.58 16.20
C ALA A 135 31.46 -2.20 17.06
N SER A 136 32.36 -1.38 17.60
CA SER A 136 33.49 -1.80 18.44
C SER A 136 33.11 -2.01 19.91
N SER A 137 31.98 -1.45 20.35
CA SER A 137 31.50 -1.65 21.72
C SER A 137 30.62 -2.90 21.81
N THR A 138 30.97 -3.80 22.72
CA THR A 138 30.09 -4.91 23.11
C THR A 138 29.01 -4.47 24.10
N SER A 139 29.04 -3.22 24.59
CA SER A 139 28.01 -2.70 25.49
C SER A 139 26.73 -2.34 24.74
N ILE A 140 25.61 -2.73 25.33
CA ILE A 140 24.27 -2.27 24.96
C ILE A 140 23.73 -1.50 26.17
N GLU A 141 23.14 -0.35 25.94
CA GLU A 141 22.56 0.50 26.99
C GLU A 141 21.03 0.38 26.93
N PRO A 142 20.34 0.10 28.06
CA PRO A 142 18.88 0.11 28.09
C PRO A 142 18.34 1.53 27.84
N VAL A 143 17.21 1.62 27.16
CA VAL A 143 16.53 2.88 26.85
C VAL A 143 15.54 3.21 27.96
N ASN A 144 15.66 4.40 28.54
CA ASN A 144 14.83 4.82 29.67
C ASN A 144 13.53 5.53 29.25
N SER A 145 13.43 5.98 28.00
CA SER A 145 12.27 6.72 27.48
C SER A 145 11.89 6.27 26.07
N VAL A 146 10.63 5.87 25.88
CA VAL A 146 10.06 5.54 24.57
C VAL A 146 8.95 6.54 24.26
N VAL A 147 9.07 7.21 23.12
CA VAL A 147 8.09 8.22 22.67
C VAL A 147 7.29 7.64 21.52
N HIS A 148 5.98 7.50 21.71
CA HIS A 148 5.05 7.11 20.65
C HIS A 148 4.48 8.36 19.98
N GLU A 149 4.50 8.40 18.65
CA GLU A 149 3.97 9.52 17.89
C GLU A 149 2.45 9.37 17.71
N GLU A 150 1.67 10.40 18.08
CA GLU A 150 0.21 10.35 17.98
C GLU A 150 -0.28 10.49 16.53
N LYS A 151 0.49 11.19 15.69
CA LYS A 151 0.15 11.44 14.27
C LYS A 151 1.32 11.06 13.35
N PRO A 152 1.64 9.77 13.23
CA PRO A 152 2.84 9.33 12.53
C PRO A 152 2.81 9.65 11.03
N GLU A 153 1.65 9.64 10.38
CA GLU A 153 1.52 10.03 8.97
C GLU A 153 1.87 11.49 8.76
N LYS A 154 1.46 12.36 9.68
CA LYS A 154 1.83 13.78 9.65
C LYS A 154 3.35 13.92 9.80
N PHE A 155 3.94 13.23 10.76
CA PHE A 155 5.39 13.26 10.99
C PHE A 155 6.19 12.92 9.72
N VAL A 156 5.79 11.89 8.99
CA VAL A 156 6.49 11.43 7.77
C VAL A 156 6.23 12.36 6.58
N TRP A 157 4.98 12.72 6.30
CA TRP A 157 4.61 13.36 5.03
C TRP A 157 4.58 14.90 5.08
N GLU A 158 4.70 15.50 6.26
CA GLU A 158 4.87 16.95 6.40
C GLU A 158 6.27 17.38 5.93
N THR A 159 7.30 16.65 6.32
CA THR A 159 8.72 16.94 6.03
C THR A 159 9.27 16.10 4.87
N GLY A 160 8.60 15.02 4.48
CA GLY A 160 9.03 14.14 3.40
C GLY A 160 8.30 14.33 2.06
N CYS A 161 8.96 13.95 0.98
CA CYS A 161 8.41 13.88 -0.37
C CYS A 161 8.82 12.57 -1.08
N LEU A 162 8.11 12.24 -2.15
CA LEU A 162 8.41 11.11 -3.01
C LEU A 162 9.17 11.55 -4.26
N LEU A 163 10.19 10.79 -4.66
CA LEU A 163 10.87 10.92 -5.95
C LEU A 163 10.49 9.72 -6.81
N ARG A 164 9.99 9.95 -8.02
CA ARG A 164 9.57 8.91 -8.96
C ARG A 164 10.44 8.96 -10.21
N CYS A 165 10.94 7.80 -10.64
CA CYS A 165 11.70 7.67 -11.87
C CYS A 165 11.25 6.46 -12.66
N GLU A 166 10.85 6.67 -13.92
CA GLU A 166 10.51 5.60 -14.86
C GLU A 166 11.54 5.55 -15.99
N VAL A 167 12.13 4.39 -16.22
CA VAL A 167 13.15 4.21 -17.26
C VAL A 167 12.91 2.91 -18.02
N PRO A 168 12.46 2.97 -19.28
CA PRO A 168 12.49 1.81 -20.16
C PRO A 168 13.94 1.54 -20.59
N ILE A 169 14.41 0.34 -20.35
CA ILE A 169 15.76 -0.11 -20.69
C ILE A 169 15.64 -1.24 -21.71
N ARG A 170 16.38 -1.12 -22.82
CA ARG A 170 16.50 -2.18 -23.83
C ARG A 170 17.96 -2.33 -24.22
N PHE A 171 18.48 -3.55 -24.18
CA PHE A 171 19.85 -3.83 -24.60
C PHE A 171 19.96 -5.20 -25.27
N PRO A 172 20.85 -5.33 -26.27
CA PRO A 172 21.11 -6.60 -26.93
C PRO A 172 22.12 -7.45 -26.13
N VAL A 173 21.90 -8.75 -26.12
CA VAL A 173 22.79 -9.78 -25.58
C VAL A 173 23.11 -10.75 -26.70
N TYR A 174 24.36 -10.74 -27.17
CA TYR A 174 24.84 -11.65 -28.20
C TYR A 174 25.60 -12.79 -27.53
N PHE A 175 25.25 -14.05 -27.80
CA PHE A 175 25.91 -15.20 -27.17
C PHE A 175 26.08 -16.37 -28.15
N PRO A 176 27.14 -17.19 -28.00
CA PRO A 176 27.34 -18.39 -28.82
C PRO A 176 26.26 -19.45 -28.56
N VAL A 177 25.76 -20.11 -29.61
CA VAL A 177 24.68 -21.12 -29.49
C VAL A 177 25.09 -22.31 -28.62
N ASN A 178 26.38 -22.69 -28.65
CA ASN A 178 26.88 -23.90 -28.01
C ASN A 178 27.33 -23.70 -26.55
N SER A 179 27.18 -22.51 -25.96
CA SER A 179 27.64 -22.21 -24.59
C SER A 179 26.63 -21.40 -23.75
N PRO A 180 25.69 -22.07 -23.07
CA PRO A 180 24.70 -21.42 -22.20
C PRO A 180 25.30 -20.62 -21.05
N ILE A 181 26.39 -21.12 -20.44
CA ILE A 181 27.09 -20.44 -19.32
C ILE A 181 27.67 -19.09 -19.76
N ASP A 182 28.11 -18.99 -21.02
CA ASP A 182 28.60 -17.73 -21.55
C ASP A 182 27.47 -16.73 -21.80
N ALA A 183 26.26 -17.20 -22.14
CA ALA A 183 25.09 -16.34 -22.25
C ALA A 183 24.75 -15.65 -20.91
N GLU A 184 24.76 -16.39 -19.80
CA GLU A 184 24.54 -15.83 -18.46
C GLU A 184 25.59 -14.78 -18.09
N LYS A 185 26.87 -15.06 -18.35
CA LYS A 185 27.97 -14.11 -18.08
C LYS A 185 27.89 -12.86 -18.93
N ILE A 186 27.57 -12.99 -20.22
CA ILE A 186 27.44 -11.85 -21.14
C ILE A 186 26.24 -11.00 -20.73
N TYR A 187 25.11 -11.63 -20.38
CA TYR A 187 23.93 -10.95 -19.86
C TYR A 187 24.22 -10.19 -18.56
N TRP A 188 24.95 -10.80 -17.63
CA TRP A 188 25.40 -10.17 -16.40
C TRP A 188 26.24 -8.91 -16.69
N ARG A 189 27.27 -9.03 -17.52
CA ARG A 189 28.15 -7.91 -17.92
C ARG A 189 27.39 -6.80 -18.65
N ALA A 190 26.45 -7.16 -19.53
CA ALA A 190 25.62 -6.18 -20.22
C ALA A 190 24.76 -5.37 -19.23
N THR A 191 24.21 -6.05 -18.22
CA THR A 191 23.43 -5.38 -17.17
C THR A 191 24.32 -4.49 -16.29
N GLU A 192 25.52 -4.93 -15.93
CA GLU A 192 26.50 -4.08 -15.22
C GLU A 192 26.90 -2.84 -16.03
N ALA A 193 27.07 -2.98 -17.35
CA ALA A 193 27.37 -1.85 -18.22
C ALA A 193 26.20 -0.84 -18.26
N VAL A 194 24.96 -1.31 -18.26
CA VAL A 194 23.77 -0.44 -18.15
C VAL A 194 23.73 0.25 -16.80
N ALA A 195 24.00 -0.46 -15.69
CA ALA A 195 24.07 0.13 -14.36
C ALA A 195 25.18 1.19 -14.25
N ALA A 196 26.34 0.93 -14.84
CA ALA A 196 27.46 1.87 -14.89
C ALA A 196 27.11 3.13 -15.70
N LYS A 197 26.35 2.97 -16.80
CA LYS A 197 25.88 4.11 -17.60
C LYS A 197 25.04 5.09 -16.80
N LEU A 198 24.28 4.66 -15.79
CA LEU A 198 23.53 5.59 -14.92
C LEU A 198 24.42 6.56 -14.13
N LYS A 199 25.73 6.28 -14.01
CA LYS A 199 26.69 7.16 -13.35
C LYS A 199 27.60 7.89 -14.35
N ASP A 200 27.35 7.75 -15.65
CA ASP A 200 28.18 8.33 -16.69
C ASP A 200 28.05 9.87 -16.70
N PRO A 201 29.15 10.62 -16.89
CA PRO A 201 29.13 12.07 -16.96
C PRO A 201 28.16 12.67 -17.99
N GLN A 202 27.84 11.92 -19.06
CA GLN A 202 26.95 12.34 -20.16
C GLN A 202 25.47 12.09 -19.88
N VAL A 203 25.12 11.36 -18.81
CA VAL A 203 23.72 11.23 -18.39
C VAL A 203 23.21 12.57 -17.87
N VAL A 204 21.95 12.85 -18.16
CA VAL A 204 21.25 14.02 -17.67
C VAL A 204 20.00 13.60 -16.93
N TYR A 205 19.81 14.13 -15.74
CA TYR A 205 18.63 13.95 -14.92
C TYR A 205 17.79 15.23 -14.97
N MET A 206 16.59 15.12 -15.52
CA MET A 206 15.61 16.21 -15.52
C MET A 206 14.66 16.01 -14.36
N VAL A 207 14.48 17.05 -13.54
CA VAL A 207 13.67 17.02 -12.32
C VAL A 207 12.52 18.01 -12.44
N GLU A 208 11.30 17.53 -12.25
CA GLU A 208 10.07 18.28 -12.44
C GLU A 208 9.03 17.97 -11.35
N THR A 209 8.10 18.90 -11.13
CA THR A 209 6.93 18.64 -10.28
C THR A 209 5.85 17.90 -11.07
N ILE A 210 5.22 16.88 -10.46
CA ILE A 210 4.11 16.14 -11.08
C ILE A 210 2.80 16.94 -11.03
N ARG A 211 2.58 17.72 -9.96
CA ARG A 211 1.34 18.48 -9.73
C ARG A 211 1.48 19.92 -10.20
N LYS A 212 1.19 20.19 -11.48
CA LYS A 212 1.08 21.56 -12.02
C LYS A 212 -0.30 22.12 -11.70
N THR A 213 -0.47 22.76 -10.54
CA THR A 213 -1.73 23.43 -10.17
C THR A 213 -1.89 24.83 -10.79
N SER A 214 -0.85 25.38 -11.42
CA SER A 214 -0.88 26.69 -12.09
C SER A 214 0.17 26.77 -13.22
N ALA A 215 0.05 27.80 -14.07
CA ALA A 215 1.02 28.10 -15.13
C ALA A 215 2.39 28.59 -14.61
N GLU A 216 2.51 28.88 -13.31
CA GLU A 216 3.72 29.39 -12.64
C GLU A 216 4.38 28.34 -11.72
N GLY A 217 4.43 27.07 -12.17
CA GLY A 217 5.19 26.02 -11.47
C GLY A 217 6.71 26.23 -11.54
N PRO A 218 7.50 25.59 -10.64
CA PRO A 218 8.95 25.61 -10.71
C PRO A 218 9.42 25.08 -12.08
N LYS A 219 10.42 25.76 -12.66
CA LYS A 219 11.00 25.33 -13.94
C LYS A 219 11.69 23.97 -13.76
N PRO A 220 11.72 23.12 -14.80
CA PRO A 220 12.49 21.89 -14.78
C PRO A 220 13.96 22.17 -14.44
N LEU A 221 14.53 21.38 -13.53
CA LEU A 221 15.95 21.42 -13.19
C LEU A 221 16.69 20.33 -13.98
N ILE A 222 17.80 20.71 -14.59
CA ILE A 222 18.66 19.80 -15.35
C ILE A 222 19.93 19.57 -14.54
N LEU A 223 20.19 18.32 -14.17
CA LEU A 223 21.38 17.88 -13.46
C LEU A 223 22.22 17.00 -14.37
N ARG A 224 23.49 17.36 -14.59
CA ARG A 224 24.39 16.54 -15.40
C ARG A 224 25.09 15.50 -14.54
N GLY A 225 25.39 14.32 -15.09
CA GLY A 225 26.11 13.25 -14.40
C GLY A 225 27.46 13.72 -13.86
N ALA A 226 28.15 14.60 -14.60
CA ALA A 226 29.41 15.24 -14.17
C ALA A 226 29.28 16.14 -12.94
N GLU A 227 28.08 16.60 -12.61
CA GLU A 227 27.79 17.49 -11.48
C GLU A 227 27.38 16.72 -10.22
N LEU A 228 27.03 15.42 -10.35
CA LEU A 228 26.54 14.61 -9.25
C LEU A 228 27.65 14.19 -8.28
N ASP A 229 27.36 14.28 -6.99
CA ASP A 229 28.24 13.80 -5.92
C ASP A 229 27.90 12.35 -5.54
N PHE A 230 28.86 11.46 -5.74
CA PHE A 230 28.76 10.05 -5.36
C PHE A 230 29.58 9.69 -4.12
N GLN A 231 30.40 10.59 -3.58
CA GLN A 231 31.34 10.31 -2.49
C GLN A 231 30.75 10.63 -1.10
N THR A 232 29.99 11.72 -0.95
CA THR A 232 29.47 12.14 0.36
C THR A 232 28.43 11.17 0.92
N ASP A 233 28.58 10.68 2.15
CA ASP A 233 27.57 9.81 2.83
C ASP A 233 26.26 10.60 3.07
N VAL A 234 25.10 9.94 2.94
CA VAL A 234 23.78 10.54 3.17
C VAL A 234 23.66 11.18 4.55
N SER A 235 24.25 10.54 5.57
CA SER A 235 24.25 11.04 6.95
C SER A 235 25.09 12.30 7.16
N ASN A 236 26.01 12.60 6.25
CA ASN A 236 26.86 13.80 6.28
C ASN A 236 26.30 14.94 5.42
N ILE A 237 25.16 14.75 4.76
CA ILE A 237 24.52 15.78 3.96
C ILE A 237 23.91 16.83 4.90
N LYS A 238 24.33 18.08 4.72
CA LYS A 238 23.70 19.22 5.39
C LYS A 238 22.34 19.50 4.74
N LEU A 239 21.28 19.30 5.51
CA LEU A 239 19.92 19.71 5.14
C LEU A 239 19.88 21.24 5.05
N LEU A 240 19.15 21.77 4.06
CA LEU A 240 19.08 23.21 3.80
C LEU A 240 18.03 23.87 4.69
N ASP A 241 18.39 24.99 5.33
CA ASP A 241 17.42 25.82 6.06
C ASP A 241 16.33 26.37 5.14
N LYS A 242 15.10 26.46 5.65
CA LYS A 242 13.91 26.91 4.91
C LYS A 242 14.05 28.30 4.25
N ASP A 243 14.98 29.11 4.74
CA ASP A 243 15.21 30.51 4.30
C ASP A 243 16.50 30.70 3.47
N ALA A 244 17.27 29.64 3.23
CA ALA A 244 18.50 29.73 2.44
C ALA A 244 18.18 29.76 0.94
N GLN A 245 17.81 30.93 0.41
CA GLN A 245 17.87 31.19 -1.03
C GLN A 245 19.34 31.30 -1.47
N GLY A 246 20.02 30.16 -1.54
CA GLY A 246 21.32 30.06 -2.20
C GLY A 246 21.14 30.19 -3.71
N SER A 247 21.88 31.11 -4.33
CA SER A 247 21.92 31.30 -5.79
C SER A 247 22.66 30.18 -6.55
N ASP A 248 23.13 29.14 -5.84
CA ASP A 248 23.83 28.00 -6.44
C ASP A 248 22.81 26.93 -6.89
N PRO A 249 22.72 26.60 -8.20
CA PRO A 249 21.86 25.53 -8.69
C PRO A 249 22.14 24.15 -8.05
N LYS A 250 23.31 23.96 -7.42
CA LYS A 250 23.65 22.74 -6.66
C LYS A 250 22.93 22.61 -5.30
N CYS A 251 22.35 23.70 -4.80
CA CYS A 251 21.73 23.78 -3.48
C CYS A 251 20.21 23.96 -3.53
N ILE A 252 19.54 23.47 -4.58
CA ILE A 252 18.08 23.53 -4.67
C ILE A 252 17.48 22.39 -3.84
N PRO A 253 16.65 22.66 -2.81
CA PRO A 253 16.01 21.63 -2.00
C PRO A 253 14.83 20.97 -2.74
N CYS A 254 14.52 19.72 -2.41
CA CYS A 254 13.33 19.02 -2.92
C CYS A 254 12.02 19.81 -2.68
N ALA A 255 11.95 20.60 -1.60
CA ALA A 255 10.85 21.49 -1.25
C ALA A 255 10.48 22.46 -2.38
N HIS A 256 11.44 22.84 -3.23
CA HIS A 256 11.21 23.71 -4.39
C HIS A 256 10.18 23.13 -5.37
N PHE A 257 10.10 21.80 -5.45
CA PHE A 257 9.18 21.07 -6.34
C PHE A 257 7.90 20.60 -5.65
N CYS A 258 7.78 20.85 -4.35
CA CYS A 258 6.62 20.49 -3.52
C CYS A 258 5.57 21.62 -3.50
N LEU A 259 4.31 21.29 -3.22
CA LEU A 259 3.24 22.28 -3.12
C LEU A 259 3.40 23.14 -1.85
N LYS A 260 3.35 24.47 -2.00
CA LYS A 260 3.52 25.42 -0.89
C LYS A 260 2.34 25.46 0.11
N SER A 261 1.15 25.05 -0.32
CA SER A 261 -0.06 25.02 0.51
C SER A 261 -0.86 23.76 0.26
N LYS A 262 -0.91 22.85 1.24
CA LYS A 262 -1.94 21.81 1.29
C LYS A 262 -3.14 22.40 2.05
N PRO A 263 -4.37 22.32 1.54
CA PRO A 263 -5.54 22.73 2.31
C PRO A 263 -5.62 21.89 3.60
N ASP A 264 -6.04 22.50 4.71
CA ASP A 264 -6.12 21.85 6.04
C ASP A 264 -6.96 20.56 6.06
N SER A 265 -7.78 20.34 5.03
CA SER A 265 -8.59 19.13 4.83
C SER A 265 -7.84 17.95 4.21
N GLN A 266 -6.60 18.11 3.72
CA GLN A 266 -5.88 17.02 3.04
C GLN A 266 -5.19 16.10 4.06
N LYS A 267 -5.63 14.84 4.10
CA LYS A 267 -5.03 13.80 4.94
C LYS A 267 -3.58 13.53 4.53
N PHE A 268 -2.67 13.48 5.50
CA PHE A 268 -1.29 13.06 5.29
C PHE A 268 -1.27 11.57 4.93
N SER A 269 -0.82 11.23 3.72
CA SER A 269 -0.69 9.86 3.22
C SER A 269 0.31 9.81 2.08
N ALA A 270 0.77 8.61 1.72
CA ALA A 270 1.64 8.40 0.55
C ALA A 270 0.98 8.86 -0.77
N GLU A 271 -0.33 8.64 -0.92
CA GLU A 271 -1.13 9.07 -2.10
C GLU A 271 -1.18 10.61 -2.23
N ASN A 272 -1.19 11.30 -1.10
CA ASN A 272 -1.25 12.76 -1.02
C ASN A 272 0.13 13.41 -0.84
N ALA A 273 1.19 12.62 -0.81
CA ALA A 273 2.56 13.11 -0.70
C ALA A 273 2.91 13.99 -1.90
N ASP A 274 3.84 14.93 -1.69
CA ASP A 274 4.41 15.69 -2.80
C ASP A 274 5.30 14.74 -3.61
N THR A 275 5.07 14.64 -4.91
CA THR A 275 5.83 13.74 -5.79
C THR A 275 6.59 14.52 -6.85
N ILE A 276 7.89 14.27 -6.91
CA ILE A 276 8.85 14.86 -7.85
C ILE A 276 9.16 13.81 -8.91
N GLN A 277 8.99 14.17 -10.18
CA GLN A 277 9.36 13.32 -11.31
C GLN A 277 10.84 13.53 -11.64
N VAL A 278 11.56 12.44 -11.81
CA VAL A 278 12.92 12.40 -12.34
C VAL A 278 12.91 11.63 -13.65
N SER A 279 13.46 12.21 -14.70
CA SER A 279 13.61 11.61 -16.02
C SER A 279 15.07 11.48 -16.37
N VAL A 280 15.47 10.30 -16.85
CA VAL A 280 16.85 10.00 -17.25
C VAL A 280 16.98 10.20 -18.76
N LEU A 281 17.93 11.04 -19.17
CA LEU A 281 18.21 11.40 -20.55
C LEU A 281 19.70 11.19 -20.84
N LEU A 282 20.06 11.06 -22.12
CA LEU A 282 21.45 10.97 -22.57
C LEU A 282 21.80 12.21 -23.41
N ASN A 283 22.84 12.94 -23.01
CA ASN A 283 23.30 14.09 -23.76
C ASN A 283 24.24 13.66 -24.91
N ASN A 284 23.66 13.41 -26.08
CA ASN A 284 24.43 13.12 -27.30
C ASN A 284 24.80 14.39 -28.09
N SER A 285 24.49 15.58 -27.57
CA SER A 285 24.70 16.87 -28.27
C SER A 285 25.96 17.60 -27.82
N GLU A 286 26.63 17.14 -26.76
CA GLU A 286 27.96 17.65 -26.42
C GLU A 286 28.94 17.32 -27.55
N LYS A 287 29.63 18.35 -28.03
CA LYS A 287 30.66 18.18 -29.06
C LYS A 287 31.74 17.27 -28.50
N SER A 288 31.79 16.04 -28.97
CA SER A 288 33.01 15.24 -28.90
C SER A 288 34.18 16.11 -29.38
N LEU A 289 35.29 16.13 -28.63
CA LEU A 289 36.53 16.82 -29.02
C LEU A 289 37.02 16.38 -30.42
N LYS A 290 36.51 15.26 -30.93
CA LYS A 290 36.71 14.76 -32.29
C LYS A 290 35.38 14.79 -33.04
N SER A 291 35.32 15.52 -34.15
CA SER A 291 34.26 15.34 -35.15
C SER A 291 34.47 13.97 -35.79
N ILE A 292 33.64 12.99 -35.45
CA ILE A 292 33.73 11.63 -36.00
C ILE A 292 32.52 11.44 -36.91
N ALA A 293 32.76 11.10 -38.18
CA ALA A 293 31.69 10.69 -39.09
C ALA A 293 31.01 9.41 -38.54
N PRO A 294 29.73 9.12 -38.83
CA PRO A 294 29.10 7.87 -38.42
C PRO A 294 29.96 6.67 -38.84
N VAL A 295 30.46 5.92 -37.86
CA VAL A 295 31.27 4.72 -38.09
C VAL A 295 30.38 3.50 -37.92
N ALA A 296 30.32 2.65 -38.94
CA ALA A 296 29.80 1.30 -38.80
C ALA A 296 30.96 0.38 -38.40
N GLU A 297 30.93 -0.15 -37.18
CA GLU A 297 31.88 -1.15 -36.75
C GLU A 297 31.32 -2.54 -37.06
N TYR A 298 32.02 -3.29 -37.92
CA TYR A 298 31.68 -4.68 -38.22
C TYR A 298 32.47 -5.60 -37.30
N VAL A 299 31.78 -6.25 -36.37
CA VAL A 299 32.36 -7.22 -35.44
C VAL A 299 31.82 -8.61 -35.81
N PRO A 300 32.52 -9.39 -36.67
CA PRO A 300 32.06 -10.72 -37.05
C PRO A 300 32.08 -11.66 -35.84
N ALA A 301 31.00 -12.42 -35.66
CA ALA A 301 30.99 -13.51 -34.68
C ALA A 301 31.92 -14.64 -35.17
N LEU A 302 32.78 -15.15 -34.28
CA LEU A 302 33.70 -16.26 -34.58
C LEU A 302 32.98 -17.60 -34.74
N GLU A 303 31.79 -17.72 -34.16
CA GLU A 303 30.93 -18.91 -34.17
C GLU A 303 29.46 -18.48 -34.36
N GLU A 304 28.55 -19.44 -34.54
CA GLU A 304 27.11 -19.16 -34.61
C GLU A 304 26.63 -18.49 -33.32
N ALA A 305 26.07 -17.29 -33.43
CA ALA A 305 25.62 -16.48 -32.31
C ALA A 305 24.11 -16.20 -32.39
N ARG A 306 23.45 -16.17 -31.23
CA ARG A 306 22.07 -15.72 -31.09
C ARG A 306 22.02 -14.32 -30.47
N LEU A 307 21.02 -13.56 -30.88
CA LEU A 307 20.67 -12.27 -30.30
C LEU A 307 19.44 -12.43 -29.41
N LEU A 308 19.59 -12.05 -28.16
CA LEU A 308 18.51 -11.84 -27.21
C LEU A 308 18.38 -10.34 -26.92
N VAL A 309 17.18 -9.78 -27.09
CA VAL A 309 16.92 -8.38 -26.72
C VAL A 309 16.21 -8.37 -25.38
N VAL A 310 16.92 -7.95 -24.34
CA VAL A 310 16.35 -7.82 -23.00
C VAL A 310 15.65 -6.47 -22.90
N SER A 311 14.45 -6.47 -22.32
CA SER A 311 13.65 -5.27 -22.10
C SER A 311 13.17 -5.20 -20.65
N PHE A 312 13.50 -4.11 -19.97
CA PHE A 312 13.03 -3.81 -18.62
C PHE A 312 12.25 -2.50 -18.61
N LYS A 313 11.17 -2.46 -17.83
CA LYS A 313 10.57 -1.20 -17.39
C LYS A 313 10.94 -1.00 -15.92
N LEU A 314 11.91 -0.14 -15.66
CA LEU A 314 12.19 0.28 -14.29
C LEU A 314 11.18 1.34 -13.87
N GLU A 315 10.65 1.21 -12.65
CA GLU A 315 9.80 2.19 -11.99
C GLU A 315 10.21 2.24 -10.52
N VAL A 316 10.96 3.29 -10.18
CA VAL A 316 11.58 3.47 -8.88
C VAL A 316 10.87 4.61 -8.16
N LEU A 317 10.51 4.34 -6.91
CA LEU A 317 10.03 5.31 -5.96
C LEU A 317 11.06 5.45 -4.83
N CYS A 318 11.32 6.67 -4.38
CA CYS A 318 12.22 6.93 -3.24
C CYS A 318 11.56 7.92 -2.29
N TYR A 319 11.94 7.84 -1.02
CA TYR A 319 11.58 8.81 0.00
C TYR A 319 12.75 9.78 0.24
N ALA A 320 12.46 11.08 0.30
CA ALA A 320 13.45 12.10 0.58
C ALA A 320 12.88 13.15 1.54
N ALA A 321 13.74 13.70 2.40
CA ALA A 321 13.41 14.91 3.14
C ALA A 321 13.24 16.08 2.18
N LYS A 322 12.28 16.97 2.42
CA LYS A 322 12.03 18.13 1.55
C LYS A 322 13.21 19.11 1.53
N ASP A 323 14.01 19.16 2.58
CA ASP A 323 15.19 20.01 2.73
C ASP A 323 16.48 19.42 2.14
N ILE A 324 16.47 18.17 1.66
CA ILE A 324 17.63 17.61 0.97
C ILE A 324 17.86 18.30 -0.39
N PRO A 325 19.10 18.65 -0.77
CA PRO A 325 19.40 19.10 -2.11
C PRO A 325 19.05 18.03 -3.15
N VAL A 326 18.39 18.44 -4.24
CA VAL A 326 17.91 17.53 -5.30
C VAL A 326 19.04 16.70 -5.91
N MET A 327 20.24 17.29 -6.04
CA MET A 327 21.44 16.60 -6.53
C MET A 327 21.73 15.32 -5.72
N TYR A 328 21.65 15.38 -4.39
CA TYR A 328 21.87 14.23 -3.52
C TYR A 328 20.70 13.25 -3.55
N ALA A 329 19.47 13.74 -3.64
CA ALA A 329 18.30 12.90 -3.85
C ALA A 329 18.44 12.05 -5.14
N VAL A 330 18.96 12.62 -6.22
CA VAL A 330 19.23 11.88 -7.46
C VAL A 330 20.40 10.91 -7.28
N SER A 331 21.55 11.37 -6.78
CA SER A 331 22.78 10.56 -6.74
C SER A 331 22.77 9.45 -5.68
N LYS A 332 22.07 9.66 -4.56
CA LYS A 332 22.05 8.74 -3.42
C LYS A 332 20.77 7.93 -3.27
N LEU A 333 19.67 8.34 -3.88
CA LEU A 333 18.40 7.61 -3.80
C LEU A 333 18.00 7.05 -5.16
N ILE A 334 17.81 7.90 -6.17
CA ILE A 334 17.28 7.46 -7.47
C ILE A 334 18.25 6.54 -8.21
N ILE A 335 19.52 6.92 -8.35
CA ILE A 335 20.50 6.10 -9.06
C ILE A 335 20.70 4.73 -8.37
N PRO A 336 20.93 4.67 -7.05
CA PRO A 336 20.99 3.39 -6.34
C PRO A 336 19.69 2.58 -6.46
N GLY A 337 18.52 3.22 -6.38
CA GLY A 337 17.23 2.54 -6.56
C GLY A 337 17.06 1.92 -7.94
N LEU A 338 17.47 2.62 -9.00
CA LEU A 338 17.47 2.10 -10.37
C LEU A 338 18.42 0.92 -10.53
N VAL A 339 19.64 1.02 -9.98
CA VAL A 339 20.64 -0.06 -10.02
C VAL A 339 20.15 -1.30 -9.26
N ASP A 340 19.57 -1.09 -8.09
CA ASP A 340 19.07 -2.16 -7.24
C ASP A 340 17.89 -2.88 -7.90
N GLN A 341 16.91 -2.16 -8.41
CA GLN A 341 15.78 -2.76 -9.13
C GLN A 341 16.24 -3.48 -10.40
N LEU A 342 17.18 -2.90 -11.16
CA LEU A 342 17.77 -3.54 -12.34
C LEU A 342 18.46 -4.87 -11.97
N ASN A 343 19.21 -4.90 -10.87
CA ASN A 343 19.85 -6.12 -10.39
C ASN A 343 18.84 -7.15 -9.88
N SER A 344 17.79 -6.74 -9.18
CA SER A 344 16.70 -7.63 -8.76
C SER A 344 15.99 -8.25 -9.95
N MET A 345 15.61 -7.44 -10.96
CA MET A 345 15.00 -7.95 -12.19
C MET A 345 15.96 -8.87 -12.94
N LYS A 346 17.25 -8.52 -13.02
CA LYS A 346 18.29 -9.36 -13.63
C LYS A 346 18.34 -10.75 -13.00
N ASN A 347 18.40 -10.80 -11.67
CA ASN A 347 18.47 -12.06 -10.92
C ASN A 347 17.19 -12.91 -11.09
N LEU A 348 16.02 -12.27 -11.22
CA LEU A 348 14.75 -12.97 -11.47
C LEU A 348 14.68 -13.60 -12.88
N ILE A 349 15.26 -12.95 -13.90
CA ILE A 349 15.29 -13.50 -15.27
C ILE A 349 16.35 -14.59 -15.43
N LEU A 350 17.49 -14.46 -14.74
CA LEU A 350 18.68 -15.29 -14.96
C LEU A 350 18.40 -16.81 -15.06
N PRO A 351 17.59 -17.43 -14.17
CA PRO A 351 17.31 -18.88 -14.24
C PRO A 351 16.58 -19.33 -15.52
N ASN A 352 15.80 -18.43 -16.13
CA ASN A 352 14.96 -18.72 -17.29
C ASN A 352 15.42 -17.97 -18.55
N LEU A 353 16.60 -17.35 -18.54
CA LEU A 353 17.07 -16.41 -19.57
C LEU A 353 16.95 -16.94 -21.02
N LEU A 354 17.18 -18.25 -21.21
CA LEU A 354 17.18 -18.90 -22.52
C LEU A 354 15.89 -19.65 -22.86
N THR A 355 14.96 -19.76 -21.91
CA THR A 355 13.72 -20.55 -22.04
C THR A 355 12.49 -19.65 -22.11
N GLU A 356 12.33 -18.75 -21.15
CA GLU A 356 11.17 -17.90 -20.99
C GLU A 356 11.58 -16.44 -20.78
N HIS A 357 10.73 -15.52 -21.22
CA HIS A 357 10.98 -14.09 -21.08
C HIS A 357 9.97 -13.53 -20.07
N PRO A 358 10.27 -13.56 -18.77
CA PRO A 358 9.34 -13.12 -17.74
C PRO A 358 8.98 -11.64 -17.94
N GLN A 359 7.69 -11.36 -18.01
CA GLN A 359 7.16 -10.01 -17.99
C GLN A 359 7.16 -9.49 -16.55
N LEU A 360 8.33 -9.05 -16.11
CA LEU A 360 8.53 -8.44 -14.80
C LEU A 360 8.01 -7.00 -14.80
N ARG A 361 7.17 -6.67 -13.81
CA ARG A 361 6.67 -5.30 -13.59
C ARG A 361 6.80 -4.91 -12.12
N PRO A 362 7.53 -3.84 -11.80
CA PRO A 362 7.51 -3.24 -10.47
C PRO A 362 6.20 -2.51 -10.20
N TYR A 363 5.71 -2.61 -8.98
CA TYR A 363 4.52 -1.95 -8.47
C TYR A 363 4.79 -1.40 -7.08
N HIS A 364 4.17 -0.26 -6.75
CA HIS A 364 4.30 0.36 -5.43
C HIS A 364 3.00 0.19 -4.65
N PHE A 365 3.10 -0.25 -3.40
CA PHE A 365 1.96 -0.46 -2.51
C PHE A 365 2.12 0.34 -1.22
N ASN A 366 1.01 0.79 -0.64
CA ASN A 366 1.00 1.37 0.70
C ASN A 366 -0.12 0.72 1.53
N PRO A 367 0.05 -0.54 1.95
CA PRO A 367 -1.02 -1.29 2.61
C PRO A 367 -1.40 -0.67 3.96
N PRO A 368 -2.64 -0.87 4.45
CA PRO A 368 -3.10 -0.30 5.71
C PRO A 368 -2.17 -0.63 6.89
N GLY A 369 -1.86 0.37 7.71
CA GLY A 369 -0.97 0.23 8.86
C GLY A 369 0.53 0.36 8.54
N VAL A 370 0.91 0.44 7.26
CA VAL A 370 2.28 0.74 6.84
C VAL A 370 2.38 2.22 6.45
N LEU A 371 3.33 2.93 7.07
CA LEU A 371 3.47 4.39 6.94
C LEU A 371 4.23 4.84 5.68
N HIS A 372 4.97 3.93 5.05
CA HIS A 372 5.74 4.19 3.86
C HIS A 372 5.39 3.17 2.76
N PRO A 373 5.49 3.55 1.48
CA PRO A 373 5.30 2.61 0.41
C PRO A 373 6.35 1.49 0.43
N ILE A 374 6.04 0.41 -0.27
CA ILE A 374 6.93 -0.70 -0.59
C ILE A 374 6.91 -0.94 -2.09
N THR A 375 7.95 -1.57 -2.62
CA THR A 375 8.02 -1.97 -4.04
C THR A 375 7.96 -3.49 -4.15
N VAL A 376 7.18 -4.00 -5.09
CA VAL A 376 7.06 -5.44 -5.37
C VAL A 376 7.18 -5.65 -6.87
N ILE A 377 7.96 -6.64 -7.29
CA ILE A 377 8.13 -7.00 -8.70
C ILE A 377 7.30 -8.25 -8.97
N TYR A 378 6.26 -8.11 -9.79
CA TYR A 378 5.44 -9.25 -10.22
C TYR A 378 5.84 -9.74 -11.60
N GLU A 379 5.71 -11.04 -11.80
CA GLU A 379 5.84 -11.70 -13.10
C GLU A 379 4.45 -11.98 -13.64
N LEU A 380 4.10 -11.38 -14.78
CA LEU A 380 2.72 -11.36 -15.27
C LEU A 380 2.50 -12.14 -16.58
N ASN A 381 3.39 -13.06 -16.92
CA ASN A 381 3.27 -13.92 -18.10
C ASN A 381 1.91 -14.61 -18.18
N TYR A 382 1.44 -15.15 -17.06
CA TYR A 382 0.22 -15.94 -16.96
C TYR A 382 -0.87 -15.24 -16.12
N GLY A 383 -0.71 -13.94 -15.87
CA GLY A 383 -1.64 -13.13 -15.07
C GLY A 383 -1.38 -13.17 -13.56
N GLU A 384 -2.08 -12.32 -12.83
CA GLU A 384 -1.85 -12.07 -11.40
C GLU A 384 -2.37 -13.19 -10.47
N THR A 385 -3.32 -13.99 -10.96
CA THR A 385 -3.95 -15.07 -10.19
C THR A 385 -3.15 -16.37 -10.19
N GLU A 386 -1.99 -16.39 -10.83
CA GLU A 386 -1.10 -17.54 -10.83
C GLU A 386 -0.62 -17.88 -9.41
N MET A 387 -0.49 -19.18 -9.10
CA MET A 387 -0.07 -19.66 -7.76
C MET A 387 1.27 -19.07 -7.31
N LYS A 388 2.22 -18.85 -8.24
CA LYS A 388 3.50 -18.20 -7.94
C LYS A 388 3.30 -16.80 -7.36
N GLN A 389 2.39 -16.01 -7.92
CA GLN A 389 2.07 -14.67 -7.41
C GLN A 389 1.32 -14.74 -6.07
N VAL A 390 0.45 -15.74 -5.88
CA VAL A 390 -0.23 -15.98 -4.59
C VAL A 390 0.79 -16.29 -3.49
N GLU A 391 1.81 -17.10 -3.77
CA GLU A 391 2.88 -17.43 -2.80
C GLU A 391 3.73 -16.21 -2.45
N ILE A 392 4.08 -15.39 -3.45
CA ILE A 392 4.77 -14.11 -3.22
C ILE A 392 3.93 -13.22 -2.30
N ARG A 393 2.63 -13.05 -2.58
CA ARG A 393 1.75 -12.22 -1.74
C ARG A 393 1.60 -12.78 -0.32
N LYS A 394 1.46 -14.09 -0.15
CA LYS A 394 1.45 -14.73 1.19
C LYS A 394 2.76 -14.48 1.96
N SER A 395 3.90 -14.60 1.28
CA SER A 395 5.21 -14.31 1.87
C SER A 395 5.32 -12.84 2.30
N LEU A 396 4.86 -11.91 1.46
CA LEU A 396 4.83 -10.48 1.78
C LEU A 396 3.85 -10.15 2.93
N HIS A 397 2.69 -10.79 2.98
CA HIS A 397 1.76 -10.65 4.10
C HIS A 397 2.41 -11.11 5.41
N LEU A 398 3.14 -12.24 5.39
CA LEU A 398 3.91 -12.71 6.54
C LEU A 398 4.97 -11.69 6.97
N ARG A 399 5.74 -11.17 5.99
CA ARG A 399 6.84 -10.22 6.19
C ARG A 399 6.34 -8.88 6.76
N LEU A 400 5.21 -8.39 6.28
CA LEU A 400 4.64 -7.09 6.65
C LEU A 400 3.62 -7.17 7.80
N GLY A 401 3.34 -8.38 8.29
CA GLY A 401 2.32 -8.61 9.33
C GLY A 401 0.90 -8.28 8.88
N LEU A 402 0.62 -8.40 7.58
CA LEU A 402 -0.69 -8.18 6.99
C LEU A 402 -1.58 -9.43 7.19
N PRO A 403 -2.90 -9.24 7.30
CA PRO A 403 -3.83 -10.35 7.50
C PRO A 403 -3.94 -11.22 6.24
N PHE A 404 -4.11 -12.54 6.40
CA PHE A 404 -4.18 -13.53 5.31
C PHE A 404 -5.60 -13.77 4.78
N ASP A 405 -6.57 -12.97 5.19
CA ASP A 405 -7.99 -13.09 4.86
C ASP A 405 -8.45 -12.07 3.81
N ARG A 406 -7.56 -11.19 3.33
CA ARG A 406 -7.90 -10.11 2.40
C ARG A 406 -6.77 -9.73 1.44
N PRO A 407 -7.10 -9.36 0.19
CA PRO A 407 -6.11 -8.95 -0.80
C PRO A 407 -5.65 -7.51 -0.53
N LEU A 408 -4.39 -7.32 -0.14
CA LEU A 408 -3.82 -5.99 0.12
C LEU A 408 -2.67 -5.62 -0.82
N LEU A 409 -2.16 -6.59 -1.56
CA LEU A 409 -1.03 -6.44 -2.46
C LEU A 409 -1.37 -6.88 -3.88
N ARG A 410 -2.65 -6.87 -4.27
CA ARG A 410 -3.01 -7.07 -5.67
C ARG A 410 -2.69 -5.85 -6.52
N ILE A 411 -2.47 -5.98 -7.81
CA ILE A 411 -2.20 -4.87 -8.75
C ILE A 411 -3.29 -3.80 -8.65
N ALA A 412 -4.52 -4.18 -8.33
CA ALA A 412 -5.60 -3.23 -8.12
C ALA A 412 -5.44 -2.35 -6.86
N ASN A 413 -4.64 -2.79 -5.87
CA ASN A 413 -4.24 -2.04 -4.68
C ASN A 413 -3.01 -1.13 -4.90
N VAL A 414 -2.50 -1.01 -6.13
CA VAL A 414 -1.31 -0.20 -6.42
C VAL A 414 -1.56 1.25 -6.03
N LEU A 415 -0.54 1.86 -5.42
CA LEU A 415 -0.53 3.26 -5.04
C LEU A 415 -0.76 4.15 -6.27
N ASP A 416 -1.88 4.87 -6.29
CA ASP A 416 -2.19 5.77 -7.39
C ASP A 416 -1.43 7.10 -7.23
N LEU A 417 -0.36 7.25 -8.00
CA LEU A 417 0.43 8.48 -8.11
C LEU A 417 0.00 9.35 -9.30
N SER A 418 -1.02 8.93 -10.06
CA SER A 418 -1.51 9.64 -11.25
C SER A 418 -2.51 10.75 -10.89
N THR A 419 -2.49 11.84 -11.67
CA THR A 419 -3.10 13.14 -11.35
C THR A 419 -4.60 13.28 -11.67
N THR A 420 -5.40 12.22 -11.68
CA THR A 420 -6.78 12.32 -12.21
C THR A 420 -7.83 12.97 -11.28
N ASN A 421 -7.49 13.41 -10.07
CA ASN A 421 -8.48 13.98 -9.14
C ASN A 421 -8.43 15.50 -8.97
N VAL A 422 -7.82 16.25 -9.90
CA VAL A 422 -7.98 17.72 -9.95
C VAL A 422 -8.24 18.19 -11.38
N GLY A 423 -9.52 18.26 -11.73
CA GLY A 423 -10.05 19.18 -12.76
C GLY A 423 -9.72 18.89 -14.23
N GLY A 424 -10.69 18.34 -14.95
CA GLY A 424 -10.94 18.65 -16.37
C GLY A 424 -10.06 17.98 -17.43
N ARG A 425 -10.64 16.98 -18.10
CA ARG A 425 -10.33 16.43 -19.45
C ARG A 425 -9.09 15.55 -19.61
N SER A 426 -9.33 14.24 -19.69
CA SER A 426 -9.26 13.46 -20.94
C SER A 426 -9.75 12.04 -20.66
N ASP A 427 -11.07 11.86 -20.73
CA ASP A 427 -11.75 10.57 -20.61
C ASP A 427 -11.46 9.67 -21.80
N SER A 428 -10.89 8.49 -21.55
CA SER A 428 -11.15 7.33 -22.41
C SER A 428 -10.92 5.95 -21.79
N ILE A 429 -10.34 5.78 -20.58
CA ILE A 429 -10.09 4.40 -20.05
C ILE A 429 -10.42 4.18 -18.56
N ARG A 430 -10.72 5.20 -17.75
CA ARG A 430 -11.25 4.99 -16.39
C ARG A 430 -12.61 5.68 -16.29
N LYS A 431 -13.71 4.93 -16.40
CA LYS A 431 -15.03 5.40 -15.94
C LYS A 431 -14.89 5.72 -14.45
N GLY A 432 -14.56 6.96 -14.10
CA GLY A 432 -14.71 7.44 -12.75
C GLY A 432 -16.19 7.32 -12.39
N SER A 433 -16.51 6.49 -11.39
CA SER A 433 -17.87 6.39 -10.89
C SER A 433 -18.30 7.77 -10.39
N THR A 434 -19.41 8.28 -10.91
CA THR A 434 -20.08 9.50 -10.42
C THR A 434 -20.73 9.31 -9.05
N PHE A 435 -20.72 8.07 -8.54
CA PHE A 435 -21.36 7.68 -7.30
C PHE A 435 -20.62 8.21 -6.07
N LEU A 436 -21.37 8.62 -5.06
CA LEU A 436 -20.82 8.98 -3.76
C LEU A 436 -20.19 7.75 -3.09
N LYS A 437 -19.01 7.94 -2.52
CA LYS A 437 -18.28 6.91 -1.77
C LYS A 437 -18.28 7.24 -0.29
N ASP A 438 -18.34 6.20 0.54
CA ASP A 438 -18.09 6.26 1.98
C ASP A 438 -18.83 7.38 2.72
N VAL A 439 -20.10 7.60 2.35
CA VAL A 439 -20.98 8.64 2.90
C VAL A 439 -21.00 8.64 4.44
N HIS A 440 -20.84 7.46 5.04
CA HIS A 440 -20.82 7.26 6.48
C HIS A 440 -19.68 7.99 7.23
N ILE A 441 -18.59 8.37 6.55
CA ILE A 441 -17.45 9.08 7.17
C ILE A 441 -17.86 10.47 7.69
N GLU A 442 -18.82 11.11 7.04
CA GLU A 442 -19.27 12.47 7.37
C GLU A 442 -20.44 12.47 8.38
N ILE A 443 -20.80 11.30 8.91
CA ILE A 443 -21.90 11.17 9.86
C ILE A 443 -21.42 11.50 11.27
N PRO A 444 -22.11 12.40 12.01
CA PRO A 444 -21.81 12.69 13.41
C PRO A 444 -21.91 11.46 14.31
N SER A 445 -21.44 11.59 15.56
CA SER A 445 -21.48 10.48 16.53
C SER A 445 -22.91 9.96 16.78
N SER A 446 -23.02 8.68 17.10
CA SER A 446 -24.29 7.97 17.33
C SER A 446 -25.08 8.49 18.55
N GLY A 447 -24.40 9.12 19.50
CA GLY A 447 -24.96 9.48 20.81
C GLY A 447 -25.16 8.29 21.76
N VAL A 448 -24.49 7.15 21.54
CA VAL A 448 -24.41 6.04 22.52
C VAL A 448 -23.26 6.31 23.49
N SER A 449 -23.58 6.57 24.76
CA SER A 449 -22.57 6.90 25.77
C SER A 449 -21.76 5.66 26.14
N GLY A 450 -20.44 5.71 25.96
CA GLY A 450 -19.55 4.58 26.30
C GLY A 450 -19.75 3.34 25.42
N GLY A 451 -20.34 3.50 24.24
CA GLY A 451 -20.47 2.45 23.25
C GLY A 451 -19.19 2.22 22.45
N SER A 452 -19.06 1.00 21.93
CA SER A 452 -18.01 0.60 21.01
C SER A 452 -18.60 0.56 19.60
N MET A 453 -18.00 1.32 18.68
CA MET A 453 -18.39 1.35 17.27
C MET A 453 -17.67 0.26 16.47
N SER A 454 -18.45 -0.57 15.79
CA SER A 454 -17.96 -1.58 14.84
C SER A 454 -18.58 -1.29 13.47
N LEU A 455 -17.76 -0.85 12.51
CA LEU A 455 -18.18 -0.33 11.20
C LEU A 455 -17.69 -1.21 10.04
N VAL A 456 -18.27 -0.99 8.85
CA VAL A 456 -17.75 -1.50 7.58
C VAL A 456 -16.26 -1.18 7.41
N GLN A 457 -15.50 -2.15 6.89
CA GLN A 457 -14.06 -2.04 6.70
C GLN A 457 -13.74 -1.88 5.21
N GLY A 458 -13.28 -0.71 4.81
CA GLY A 458 -12.99 -0.37 3.41
C GLY A 458 -14.14 0.37 2.73
N SER A 459 -13.91 0.74 1.48
CA SER A 459 -14.79 1.63 0.73
C SER A 459 -15.95 0.93 0.02
N TYR A 460 -17.07 1.64 -0.12
CA TYR A 460 -18.24 1.27 -0.93
C TYR A 460 -18.79 2.49 -1.69
N GLU A 461 -19.61 2.25 -2.71
CA GLU A 461 -20.38 3.27 -3.43
C GLU A 461 -21.84 3.24 -3.00
N TYR A 462 -22.45 4.41 -2.84
CA TYR A 462 -23.85 4.54 -2.44
C TYR A 462 -24.78 4.41 -3.65
N TYR A 463 -25.42 3.25 -3.76
CA TYR A 463 -26.47 3.01 -4.74
C TYR A 463 -27.85 3.30 -4.15
N HIS A 464 -28.65 4.11 -4.86
CA HIS A 464 -29.99 4.53 -4.45
C HIS A 464 -30.94 4.68 -5.64
N TYR A 465 -32.22 4.95 -5.38
CA TYR A 465 -33.25 5.08 -6.40
C TYR A 465 -32.93 6.14 -7.45
N LEU A 466 -33.47 5.92 -8.66
CA LEU A 466 -33.39 6.82 -9.82
C LEU A 466 -31.99 7.01 -10.41
N GLN A 467 -30.99 6.28 -9.92
CA GLN A 467 -29.68 6.20 -10.55
C GLN A 467 -29.74 5.40 -11.87
N ASP A 468 -28.72 5.59 -12.70
CA ASP A 468 -28.60 4.96 -14.03
C ASP A 468 -29.73 5.32 -15.00
N GLY A 469 -30.47 6.40 -14.73
CA GLY A 469 -31.65 6.80 -15.52
C GLY A 469 -32.82 5.82 -15.41
N PHE A 470 -32.83 4.95 -14.39
CA PHE A 470 -33.82 3.89 -14.23
C PHE A 470 -34.74 4.17 -13.04
N ASN A 471 -36.06 4.17 -13.27
CA ASN A 471 -37.04 4.39 -12.22
C ASN A 471 -37.42 3.09 -11.52
N ASP A 472 -36.74 2.83 -10.41
CA ASP A 472 -36.94 1.70 -9.52
C ASP A 472 -37.68 2.05 -8.22
N SER A 473 -38.31 3.22 -8.17
CA SER A 473 -39.03 3.69 -6.99
C SER A 473 -40.12 2.72 -6.58
N GLY A 474 -40.08 2.30 -5.31
CA GLY A 474 -41.06 1.39 -4.73
C GLY A 474 -40.76 -0.10 -4.92
N TRP A 475 -39.68 -0.47 -5.65
CA TRP A 475 -39.30 -1.87 -5.79
C TRP A 475 -37.82 -2.20 -5.88
N GLY A 476 -36.96 -1.22 -6.17
CA GLY A 476 -35.53 -1.44 -6.34
C GLY A 476 -34.71 -1.53 -5.05
N CYS A 477 -35.31 -1.44 -3.85
CA CYS A 477 -34.54 -1.15 -2.63
C CYS A 477 -33.49 -2.24 -2.32
N ALA A 478 -33.88 -3.50 -2.48
CA ALA A 478 -32.98 -4.63 -2.31
C ALA A 478 -31.92 -4.72 -3.43
N TYR A 479 -32.28 -4.35 -4.67
CA TYR A 479 -31.33 -4.26 -5.79
C TYR A 479 -30.25 -3.22 -5.52
N ARG A 480 -30.62 -2.02 -5.05
CA ARG A 480 -29.65 -0.96 -4.72
C ARG A 480 -28.78 -1.32 -3.51
N SER A 481 -29.33 -1.98 -2.50
CA SER A 481 -28.52 -2.53 -1.40
C SER A 481 -27.54 -3.59 -1.90
N LEU A 482 -27.95 -4.46 -2.83
CA LEU A 482 -27.05 -5.45 -3.44
C LEU A 482 -25.94 -4.78 -4.25
N GLN A 483 -26.26 -3.76 -5.05
CA GLN A 483 -25.28 -2.99 -5.80
C GLN A 483 -24.25 -2.34 -4.87
N THR A 484 -24.69 -1.78 -3.74
CA THR A 484 -23.80 -1.25 -2.69
C THR A 484 -22.85 -2.34 -2.15
N ILE A 485 -23.37 -3.55 -1.86
CA ILE A 485 -22.55 -4.68 -1.40
C ILE A 485 -21.54 -5.12 -2.47
N ILE A 486 -21.96 -5.26 -3.73
CA ILE A 486 -21.07 -5.65 -4.84
C ILE A 486 -20.00 -4.59 -5.07
N SER A 487 -20.35 -3.30 -4.94
CA SER A 487 -19.40 -2.20 -5.06
C SER A 487 -18.29 -2.29 -4.01
N TRP A 488 -18.63 -2.73 -2.78
CA TRP A 488 -17.64 -2.96 -1.73
C TRP A 488 -16.68 -4.08 -2.14
N PHE A 489 -17.17 -5.23 -2.60
CA PHE A 489 -16.29 -6.32 -3.05
C PHE A 489 -15.38 -5.92 -4.21
N ARG A 490 -15.87 -5.07 -5.13
CA ARG A 490 -15.09 -4.52 -6.24
C ARG A 490 -14.01 -3.56 -5.74
N LEU A 491 -14.37 -2.61 -4.87
CA LEU A 491 -13.45 -1.61 -4.32
C LEU A 491 -12.43 -2.22 -3.33
N GLN A 492 -12.75 -3.35 -2.72
CA GLN A 492 -11.82 -4.14 -1.91
C GLN A 492 -11.06 -5.19 -2.75
N HIS A 493 -11.23 -5.17 -4.07
CA HIS A 493 -10.51 -5.99 -5.04
C HIS A 493 -10.65 -7.51 -4.84
N TYR A 494 -11.77 -7.95 -4.28
CA TYR A 494 -12.18 -9.35 -4.30
C TYR A 494 -12.65 -9.79 -5.69
N THR A 495 -13.18 -8.85 -6.46
CA THR A 495 -13.68 -9.09 -7.82
C THR A 495 -13.34 -7.94 -8.76
N SER A 496 -13.18 -8.25 -10.04
CA SER A 496 -13.11 -7.27 -11.13
C SER A 496 -14.45 -7.11 -11.86
N ILE A 497 -15.50 -7.80 -11.41
CA ILE A 497 -16.84 -7.71 -11.99
C ILE A 497 -17.43 -6.34 -11.66
N ASP A 498 -17.99 -5.69 -12.68
CA ASP A 498 -18.70 -4.44 -12.52
C ASP A 498 -20.01 -4.62 -11.75
N VAL A 499 -20.48 -3.55 -11.11
CA VAL A 499 -21.74 -3.59 -10.37
C VAL A 499 -22.90 -3.82 -11.35
N PRO A 500 -23.69 -4.91 -11.21
CA PRO A 500 -24.71 -5.28 -12.18
C PRO A 500 -25.94 -4.36 -12.10
N SER A 501 -26.59 -4.17 -13.25
CA SER A 501 -27.91 -3.56 -13.36
C SER A 501 -29.02 -4.45 -12.81
N HIS A 502 -30.22 -3.91 -12.56
CA HIS A 502 -31.39 -4.70 -12.13
C HIS A 502 -31.68 -5.86 -13.08
N ARG A 503 -31.54 -5.64 -14.38
CA ARG A 503 -31.78 -6.65 -15.41
C ARG A 503 -30.76 -7.80 -15.33
N GLU A 504 -29.49 -7.49 -15.10
CA GLU A 504 -28.44 -8.51 -14.92
C GLU A 504 -28.62 -9.29 -13.62
N ILE A 505 -29.06 -8.63 -12.55
CA ILE A 505 -29.43 -9.29 -11.28
C ILE A 505 -30.60 -10.26 -11.52
N GLN A 506 -31.66 -9.82 -12.20
CA GLN A 506 -32.81 -10.68 -12.56
C GLN A 506 -32.38 -11.84 -13.45
N GLN A 507 -31.54 -11.58 -14.45
CA GLN A 507 -30.98 -12.60 -15.33
C GLN A 507 -30.20 -13.66 -14.54
N SER A 508 -29.40 -13.24 -13.55
CA SER A 508 -28.63 -14.15 -12.69
C SER A 508 -29.54 -15.12 -11.92
N LEU A 509 -30.70 -14.65 -11.44
CA LEU A 509 -31.68 -15.48 -10.74
C LEU A 509 -32.41 -16.46 -11.67
N VAL A 510 -32.66 -16.06 -12.91
CA VAL A 510 -33.22 -16.98 -13.93
C VAL A 510 -32.20 -18.03 -14.35
N GLU A 511 -30.93 -17.66 -14.52
CA GLU A 511 -29.86 -18.58 -14.94
C GLU A 511 -29.53 -19.69 -13.93
N ILE A 512 -29.93 -19.52 -12.67
CA ILE A 512 -29.78 -20.53 -11.62
C ILE A 512 -31.09 -21.27 -11.31
N ASP A 513 -32.11 -21.09 -12.17
CA ASP A 513 -33.44 -21.68 -12.05
C ASP A 513 -34.20 -21.31 -10.76
N ASP A 514 -33.90 -20.16 -10.13
CA ASP A 514 -34.64 -19.64 -8.97
C ASP A 514 -35.93 -18.89 -9.40
N LYS A 515 -35.91 -18.26 -10.58
CA LYS A 515 -37.05 -17.50 -11.13
C LYS A 515 -37.34 -17.88 -12.58
N ASP A 516 -38.60 -17.73 -13.00
CA ASP A 516 -39.01 -17.93 -14.39
C ASP A 516 -38.45 -16.86 -15.34
N PRO A 517 -38.28 -17.15 -16.64
CA PRO A 517 -37.77 -16.17 -17.62
C PRO A 517 -38.57 -14.86 -17.71
N SER A 518 -39.85 -14.85 -17.34
CA SER A 518 -40.68 -13.63 -17.28
C SER A 518 -40.25 -12.65 -16.19
N PHE A 519 -39.41 -13.08 -15.25
CA PHE A 519 -38.87 -12.24 -14.18
C PHE A 519 -37.91 -11.17 -14.70
N ILE A 520 -37.23 -11.42 -15.83
CA ILE A 520 -36.31 -10.47 -16.45
C ILE A 520 -37.08 -9.28 -17.04
N GLY A 521 -36.74 -8.07 -16.58
CA GLY A 521 -37.44 -6.84 -16.93
C GLY A 521 -38.71 -6.58 -16.10
N SER A 522 -39.04 -7.45 -15.14
CA SER A 522 -40.13 -7.22 -14.20
C SER A 522 -39.78 -6.13 -13.18
N ARG A 523 -40.78 -5.74 -12.36
CA ARG A 523 -40.62 -4.81 -11.23
C ARG A 523 -40.84 -5.52 -9.89
N GLU A 524 -40.60 -6.81 -9.85
CA GLU A 524 -40.80 -7.62 -8.65
C GLU A 524 -39.71 -7.36 -7.61
N TRP A 525 -40.07 -7.53 -6.33
CA TRP A 525 -39.13 -7.42 -5.22
C TRP A 525 -38.27 -8.68 -5.08
N ILE A 526 -37.05 -8.50 -4.57
CA ILE A 526 -36.15 -9.57 -4.14
C ILE A 526 -35.80 -9.40 -2.66
N GLY A 527 -35.45 -10.50 -1.98
CA GLY A 527 -35.10 -10.51 -0.57
C GLY A 527 -33.67 -10.98 -0.31
N ALA A 528 -33.35 -11.15 0.98
CA ALA A 528 -32.02 -11.59 1.43
C ALA A 528 -31.58 -12.92 0.79
N ILE A 529 -32.51 -13.85 0.56
CA ILE A 529 -32.22 -15.15 -0.06
C ILE A 529 -31.81 -14.97 -1.53
N GLU A 530 -32.59 -14.27 -2.34
CA GLU A 530 -32.22 -14.00 -3.73
C GLU A 530 -30.89 -13.24 -3.85
N LEU A 531 -30.66 -12.25 -2.97
CA LEU A 531 -29.38 -11.56 -2.92
C LEU A 531 -28.22 -12.51 -2.65
N SER A 532 -28.39 -13.49 -1.76
CA SER A 532 -27.36 -14.48 -1.47
C SER A 532 -27.01 -15.34 -2.70
N PHE A 533 -28.01 -15.72 -3.49
CA PHE A 533 -27.79 -16.47 -4.73
C PHE A 533 -27.07 -15.66 -5.79
N VAL A 534 -27.41 -14.38 -5.93
CA VAL A 534 -26.73 -13.49 -6.90
C VAL A 534 -25.28 -13.25 -6.48
N LEU A 535 -25.00 -13.06 -5.18
CA LEU A 535 -23.62 -12.91 -4.68
C LEU A 535 -22.80 -14.19 -4.88
N ASP A 536 -23.38 -15.37 -4.67
CA ASP A 536 -22.72 -16.64 -4.93
C ASP A 536 -22.46 -16.84 -6.43
N LYS A 537 -23.49 -16.66 -7.27
CA LYS A 537 -23.40 -16.84 -8.73
C LYS A 537 -22.38 -15.90 -9.38
N LEU A 538 -22.39 -14.62 -9.01
CA LEU A 538 -21.53 -13.62 -9.63
C LEU A 538 -20.13 -13.61 -9.03
N LEU A 539 -20.00 -13.72 -7.70
CA LEU A 539 -18.74 -13.46 -6.99
C LEU A 539 -18.15 -14.69 -6.28
N GLY A 540 -18.89 -15.81 -6.20
CA GLY A 540 -18.53 -16.95 -5.36
C GLY A 540 -18.53 -16.61 -3.86
N VAL A 541 -19.35 -15.63 -3.46
CA VAL A 541 -19.40 -15.12 -2.08
C VAL A 541 -20.48 -15.86 -1.29
N SER A 542 -20.05 -16.59 -0.25
CA SER A 542 -20.97 -17.16 0.72
C SER A 542 -21.60 -16.08 1.61
N CYS A 543 -22.85 -16.30 2.01
CA CYS A 543 -23.57 -15.37 2.87
C CYS A 543 -24.21 -16.10 4.06
N LYS A 544 -24.24 -15.44 5.22
CA LYS A 544 -25.05 -15.87 6.36
C LYS A 544 -26.35 -15.08 6.36
N VAL A 545 -27.49 -15.76 6.55
CA VAL A 545 -28.80 -15.10 6.68
C VAL A 545 -29.28 -15.24 8.12
N MET A 546 -29.49 -14.10 8.78
CA MET A 546 -30.05 -14.03 10.13
C MET A 546 -31.53 -13.68 10.03
N ASN A 547 -32.39 -14.62 10.42
CA ASN A 547 -33.84 -14.46 10.37
C ASN A 547 -34.37 -14.07 11.76
N LEU A 548 -35.07 -12.94 11.84
CA LEU A 548 -35.64 -12.39 13.06
C LEU A 548 -37.15 -12.28 12.91
N ARG A 549 -37.92 -12.71 13.92
CA ARG A 549 -39.39 -12.76 13.80
C ARG A 549 -40.04 -11.42 14.14
N SER A 550 -39.34 -10.55 14.85
CA SER A 550 -39.78 -9.23 15.25
C SER A 550 -38.65 -8.21 15.15
N GLY A 551 -38.98 -6.95 14.85
CA GLY A 551 -38.05 -5.82 14.97
C GLY A 551 -37.48 -5.62 16.38
N ALA A 552 -38.16 -6.13 17.41
CA ALA A 552 -37.67 -6.10 18.80
C ALA A 552 -36.42 -6.98 19.01
N GLU A 553 -36.18 -7.98 18.15
CA GLU A 553 -35.02 -8.87 18.24
C GLU A 553 -33.75 -8.25 17.64
N VAL A 554 -33.84 -7.21 16.82
CA VAL A 554 -32.68 -6.60 16.15
C VAL A 554 -31.66 -6.03 17.16
N PRO A 555 -32.07 -5.26 18.20
CA PRO A 555 -31.17 -4.82 19.26
C PRO A 555 -30.47 -5.96 20.01
N GLU A 556 -31.15 -7.08 20.21
CA GLU A 556 -30.59 -8.25 20.91
C GLU A 556 -29.42 -8.90 20.13
N LYS A 557 -29.35 -8.65 18.81
CA LYS A 557 -28.30 -9.13 17.92
C LYS A 557 -27.14 -8.16 17.75
N CYS A 558 -27.14 -7.02 18.42
CA CYS A 558 -26.13 -5.98 18.24
C CYS A 558 -24.69 -6.48 18.45
N ARG A 559 -24.47 -7.37 19.43
CA ARG A 559 -23.16 -8.00 19.67
C ARG A 559 -22.71 -8.89 18.49
N GLU A 560 -23.63 -9.64 17.90
CA GLU A 560 -23.33 -10.51 16.75
C GLU A 560 -23.06 -9.68 15.49
N LEU A 561 -23.75 -8.56 15.32
CA LEU A 561 -23.51 -7.60 14.25
C LEU A 561 -22.16 -6.89 14.42
N ALA A 562 -21.80 -6.49 15.65
CA ALA A 562 -20.49 -5.92 15.95
C ALA A 562 -19.36 -6.89 15.57
N LEU A 563 -19.51 -8.16 15.95
CA LEU A 563 -18.56 -9.22 15.60
C LEU A 563 -18.45 -9.45 14.08
N HIS A 564 -19.55 -9.30 13.33
CA HIS A 564 -19.52 -9.34 11.86
C HIS A 564 -18.70 -8.18 11.28
N PHE A 565 -18.91 -6.96 11.75
CA PHE A 565 -18.14 -5.80 11.28
C PHE A 565 -16.66 -5.86 11.66
N GLU A 566 -16.33 -6.45 12.81
CA GLU A 566 -14.95 -6.66 13.26
C GLU A 566 -14.22 -7.71 12.41
N ASN A 567 -14.87 -8.85 12.13
CA ASN A 567 -14.24 -9.97 11.42
C ASN A 567 -14.37 -9.89 9.90
N GLN A 568 -15.58 -9.61 9.41
CA GLN A 568 -15.89 -9.58 7.98
C GLN A 568 -15.79 -8.15 7.44
N GLY A 569 -16.40 -7.20 8.15
CA GLY A 569 -16.41 -5.78 7.77
C GLY A 569 -17.18 -5.48 6.49
N THR A 570 -18.07 -6.37 6.04
CA THR A 570 -18.88 -6.18 4.83
C THR A 570 -20.19 -5.44 5.16
N PRO A 571 -20.75 -4.64 4.24
CA PRO A 571 -22.09 -4.08 4.39
C PRO A 571 -23.16 -5.17 4.51
N ILE A 572 -24.16 -4.96 5.36
CA ILE A 572 -25.25 -5.92 5.61
C ILE A 572 -26.53 -5.39 4.95
N MET A 573 -27.26 -6.21 4.20
CA MET A 573 -28.62 -5.85 3.76
C MET A 573 -29.62 -6.26 4.84
N ILE A 574 -30.53 -5.35 5.21
CA ILE A 574 -31.65 -5.62 6.12
C ILE A 574 -32.94 -5.55 5.31
N GLY A 575 -33.66 -6.66 5.17
CA GLY A 575 -34.98 -6.72 4.54
C GLY A 575 -36.09 -6.91 5.58
N GLY A 576 -37.10 -6.03 5.59
CA GLY A 576 -38.27 -6.12 6.47
C GLY A 576 -39.57 -5.87 5.71
N GLY A 577 -40.32 -6.94 5.42
CA GLY A 577 -41.50 -6.86 4.55
C GLY A 577 -41.12 -6.44 3.12
N VAL A 578 -41.53 -5.25 2.71
CA VAL A 578 -41.31 -4.70 1.34
C VAL A 578 -40.21 -3.62 1.29
N LEU A 579 -39.55 -3.34 2.41
CA LEU A 579 -38.49 -2.34 2.51
C LEU A 579 -37.14 -3.01 2.76
N ALA A 580 -36.09 -2.44 2.18
CA ALA A 580 -34.72 -2.86 2.40
C ALA A 580 -33.82 -1.67 2.72
N TYR A 581 -32.86 -1.88 3.61
CA TYR A 581 -31.83 -0.92 3.97
C TYR A 581 -30.45 -1.57 3.95
N THR A 582 -29.39 -0.77 3.92
CA THR A 582 -28.02 -1.26 4.11
C THR A 582 -27.49 -0.80 5.46
N LEU A 583 -27.07 -1.73 6.30
CA LEU A 583 -26.41 -1.48 7.58
C LEU A 583 -24.90 -1.44 7.38
N LEU A 584 -24.29 -0.33 7.81
CA LEU A 584 -22.86 -0.06 7.66
C LEU A 584 -22.09 -0.15 8.98
N GLY A 585 -22.78 -0.33 10.10
CA GLY A 585 -22.13 -0.43 11.39
C GLY A 585 -23.11 -0.39 12.54
N VAL A 586 -22.61 -0.73 13.72
CA VAL A 586 -23.33 -0.66 15.00
C VAL A 586 -22.48 0.09 16.02
N ASP A 587 -23.16 0.77 16.94
CA ASP A 587 -22.54 1.30 18.16
C ASP A 587 -23.25 0.66 19.34
N TYR A 588 -22.50 -0.07 20.18
CA TYR A 588 -23.06 -0.91 21.22
C TYR A 588 -22.36 -0.70 22.55
N ASN A 589 -23.12 -0.38 23.59
CA ASN A 589 -22.63 -0.38 24.97
C ASN A 589 -23.03 -1.69 25.65
N GLU A 590 -22.05 -2.57 25.90
CA GLU A 590 -22.30 -3.87 26.54
C GLU A 590 -22.87 -3.78 27.96
N ALA A 591 -22.56 -2.71 28.70
CA ALA A 591 -22.98 -2.53 30.09
C ALA A 591 -24.42 -2.04 30.22
N SER A 592 -24.86 -1.15 29.33
CA SER A 592 -26.22 -0.57 29.35
C SER A 592 -27.19 -1.24 28.38
N GLY A 593 -26.68 -1.92 27.35
CA GLY A 593 -27.48 -2.43 26.23
C GLY A 593 -27.93 -1.35 25.24
N ASP A 594 -27.56 -0.08 25.43
CA ASP A 594 -27.88 0.98 24.46
C ASP A 594 -27.16 0.69 23.14
N CYS A 595 -27.89 0.88 22.04
CA CYS A 595 -27.38 0.60 20.71
C CYS A 595 -27.93 1.56 19.64
N ALA A 596 -27.09 1.79 18.64
CA ALA A 596 -27.45 2.50 17.43
C ALA A 596 -26.96 1.75 16.18
N PHE A 597 -27.68 1.96 15.08
CA PHE A 597 -27.47 1.29 13.81
C PHE A 597 -27.18 2.34 12.74
N LEU A 598 -26.05 2.21 12.04
CA LEU A 598 -25.68 3.13 10.97
C LEU A 598 -26.33 2.67 9.67
N ILE A 599 -27.42 3.34 9.30
CA ILE A 599 -28.25 2.96 8.16
C ILE A 599 -27.89 3.82 6.94
N LEU A 600 -27.74 3.17 5.80
CA LEU A 600 -27.71 3.74 4.47
C LEU A 600 -29.00 3.35 3.74
N ASP A 601 -29.79 4.35 3.40
CA ASP A 601 -31.15 4.20 2.90
C ASP A 601 -31.16 4.21 1.36
N PRO A 602 -31.47 3.09 0.68
CA PRO A 602 -31.49 3.05 -0.78
C PRO A 602 -32.66 3.80 -1.42
N HIS A 603 -33.65 4.29 -0.63
CA HIS A 603 -34.85 4.94 -1.16
C HIS A 603 -34.64 6.43 -1.50
N TYR A 604 -33.44 6.98 -1.27
CA TYR A 604 -33.15 8.35 -1.66
C TYR A 604 -33.33 8.55 -3.18
N THR A 605 -34.10 9.56 -3.57
CA THR A 605 -34.43 9.85 -4.98
C THR A 605 -33.82 11.17 -5.47
N GLY A 606 -33.06 11.87 -4.62
CA GLY A 606 -32.45 13.14 -4.98
C GLY A 606 -31.15 12.96 -5.77
N ASN A 607 -30.54 14.07 -6.15
CA ASN A 607 -29.20 14.06 -6.76
C ASN A 607 -28.13 13.70 -5.71
N ASP A 608 -26.96 13.27 -6.17
CA ASP A 608 -25.76 12.95 -5.37
C ASP A 608 -25.18 14.19 -4.63
N ASP A 609 -25.93 14.70 -3.65
CA ASP A 609 -25.59 15.83 -2.79
C ASP A 609 -25.40 15.34 -1.36
N LEU A 610 -24.13 15.18 -0.99
CA LEU A 610 -23.69 14.67 0.31
C LEU A 610 -24.35 15.42 1.48
N LYS A 611 -24.47 16.75 1.41
CA LYS A 611 -25.09 17.53 2.50
C LYS A 611 -26.56 17.21 2.67
N LYS A 612 -27.29 17.02 1.57
CA LYS A 612 -28.72 16.65 1.62
C LYS A 612 -28.91 15.23 2.13
N ILE A 613 -28.03 14.31 1.75
CA ILE A 613 -28.08 12.90 2.20
C ILE A 613 -27.85 12.81 3.70
N VAL A 614 -26.81 13.48 4.21
CA VAL A 614 -26.46 13.50 5.64
C VAL A 614 -27.54 14.25 6.44
N ASN A 615 -27.88 15.49 6.07
CA ASN A 615 -28.86 16.29 6.82
C ASN A 615 -30.28 15.73 6.72
N GLY A 616 -30.61 15.04 5.63
CA GLY A 616 -31.88 14.34 5.45
C GLY A 616 -31.96 13.01 6.21
N GLY A 617 -30.84 12.54 6.79
CA GLY A 617 -30.78 11.28 7.53
C GLY A 617 -30.93 10.03 6.67
N TRP A 618 -30.63 10.13 5.37
CA TRP A 618 -30.59 9.02 4.40
C TRP A 618 -29.35 8.14 4.60
N CYS A 619 -28.26 8.73 5.09
CA CYS A 619 -27.22 8.01 5.79
C CYS A 619 -27.15 8.55 7.22
N GLY A 620 -27.21 7.69 8.24
CA GLY A 620 -27.12 8.17 9.62
C GLY A 620 -27.41 7.12 10.68
N TRP A 621 -27.03 7.44 11.92
CA TRP A 621 -27.31 6.61 13.08
C TRP A 621 -28.80 6.62 13.44
N LYS A 622 -29.37 5.43 13.63
CA LYS A 622 -30.73 5.21 14.11
C LYS A 622 -30.67 4.44 15.42
N LYS A 623 -31.17 5.02 16.50
CA LYS A 623 -31.32 4.29 17.77
C LYS A 623 -32.41 3.23 17.64
N ALA A 624 -32.26 2.12 18.37
CA ALA A 624 -33.30 1.09 18.44
C ALA A 624 -34.66 1.69 18.86
N VAL A 625 -34.62 2.53 19.89
CA VAL A 625 -35.74 3.34 20.38
C VAL A 625 -35.28 4.79 20.39
N ASP A 626 -36.01 5.66 19.71
CA ASP A 626 -35.69 7.08 19.66
C ASP A 626 -36.03 7.80 20.99
N SER A 627 -35.60 9.07 21.10
CA SER A 627 -35.88 9.91 22.28
C SER A 627 -37.37 10.12 22.58
N LYS A 628 -38.27 9.78 21.65
CA LYS A 628 -39.73 9.88 21.78
C LYS A 628 -40.37 8.52 22.08
N GLY A 629 -39.57 7.47 22.32
CA GLY A 629 -40.03 6.12 22.61
C GLY A 629 -40.49 5.34 21.38
N LYS A 630 -40.19 5.80 20.16
CA LYS A 630 -40.58 5.10 18.93
C LYS A 630 -39.46 4.16 18.49
N SER A 631 -39.81 2.89 18.28
CA SER A 631 -38.87 1.90 17.73
C SER A 631 -38.59 2.17 16.26
N PHE A 632 -37.32 2.16 15.86
CA PHE A 632 -36.93 2.24 14.44
C PHE A 632 -37.31 0.97 13.68
N PHE A 633 -37.02 -0.19 14.26
CA PHE A 633 -37.48 -1.48 13.76
C PHE A 633 -38.89 -1.77 14.29
N LEU A 634 -39.81 -2.10 13.39
CA LEU A 634 -41.21 -2.33 13.72
C LEU A 634 -41.39 -3.70 14.36
N HIS A 635 -41.96 -3.74 15.57
CA HIS A 635 -42.09 -5.00 16.33
C HIS A 635 -43.03 -6.02 15.67
N ASP A 636 -43.97 -5.57 14.82
CA ASP A 636 -44.92 -6.43 14.12
C ASP A 636 -44.40 -6.97 12.77
N LYS A 637 -43.13 -6.69 12.44
CA LYS A 637 -42.49 -7.13 11.19
C LYS A 637 -41.33 -8.07 11.48
N PHE A 638 -41.18 -9.07 10.60
CA PHE A 638 -39.98 -9.89 10.54
C PHE A 638 -38.86 -9.15 9.81
N TYR A 639 -37.61 -9.50 10.10
CA TYR A 639 -36.42 -8.96 9.45
C TYR A 639 -35.45 -10.07 9.07
N ASN A 640 -34.97 -10.05 7.84
CA ASN A 640 -33.92 -10.93 7.36
C ASN A 640 -32.69 -10.10 7.06
N LEU A 641 -31.58 -10.39 7.75
CA LEU A 641 -30.31 -9.72 7.56
C LEU A 641 -29.40 -10.63 6.75
N LEU A 642 -28.94 -10.15 5.60
CA LEU A 642 -27.92 -10.81 4.79
C LEU A 642 -26.56 -10.29 5.21
N LEU A 643 -25.71 -11.20 5.69
CA LEU A 643 -24.35 -10.94 6.14
C LEU A 643 -23.35 -11.59 5.14
N PRO A 644 -22.89 -10.87 4.10
CA PRO A 644 -21.92 -11.39 3.15
C PRO A 644 -20.60 -11.75 3.84
N GLN A 645 -20.03 -12.91 3.56
CA GLN A 645 -18.76 -13.34 4.13
C GLN A 645 -17.61 -12.97 3.19
N ARG A 646 -16.50 -12.54 3.78
CA ARG A 646 -15.27 -12.22 3.07
C ARG A 646 -14.64 -13.52 2.55
N PRO A 647 -14.33 -13.64 1.24
CA PRO A 647 -13.51 -14.74 0.76
C PRO A 647 -12.12 -14.70 1.37
N ASN A 648 -11.59 -15.84 1.81
CA ASN A 648 -10.20 -15.93 2.27
C ASN A 648 -9.27 -15.85 1.05
N MET A 649 -8.63 -14.70 0.87
CA MET A 649 -7.90 -14.38 -0.34
C MET A 649 -6.72 -13.47 -0.05
N VAL A 650 -5.56 -13.74 -0.67
CA VAL A 650 -4.32 -12.96 -0.57
C VAL A 650 -3.81 -12.58 -1.95
#